data_AF-A0A232F6S6-F1
#
_entry.id   AF-A0A232F6S6-F1
#
_cell.length_a   1.000
_cell.length_b   1.000
_cell.length_c   1.000
_cell.angle_alpha   90.00
_cell.angle_beta   90.00
_cell.angle_gamma   90.00
#
_symmetry.space_group_name_H-M   'P 1'
#
loop_
_entity.id
_entity.type
_entity.pdbx_description
1 polymer ?
#
loop_
_entity_poly.entity_id
_entity_poly.type
_entity_poly.pdbx_seq_one_letter_code
_entity_poly.pdbx_strand_id
1 'polypeptide(L)'
;MPGGSAKIYQIELRDLEPLLRKKLGDDLELVDYAAESLLPSGENYGSTMLKVHAVIKRSRTADKEDLELVAKMLPPTDFQRAMFDSSYTFRKEAFLYEEMISSYQRLEREFGLRDEEVFDIVPEFYGARYSLTEDEGSFDDDAVLLMRNLKVLGYYTGDRREGLDLEHAKIATVALARFHALGMAMKQHKPEYFDCLKARSKALKFPDDNGFEECVNMFIRVMKQDPEIAVHSDFIEHIMPKASDPSHWFTVPPEPWSTIVHSDFWVNNIMFHKNPISNEVDDVKFVDFQNYLLMSPLRELTFFLLASMNADVMENGFDQLLNLYYEKFIDVLKRMRVDTEPFARDKFDARLKIDAYEELPHCSFMLKIMTSEVKEDEKFDNPDKFMQEDSIKMPEKIELHNVELRELESLLRKKLGDELKVINHSVEPLLPPGENYGSSILKVHVVVKKTKDADEETLDLVAKMLPPTDLQRMIFESSTTFRKEAFLYEELMPSYQRLGQELGAVDAFDIVPEFYGARYSLKGEEDFDDDAVILMQNLKVLGYYTGSRREGTDFEHARAAVKVLARFHALGFAMKLHKPEYFEILKERCKGLTPPPEQFYKEPIEALIQATSNDPEMSIHSDFVKAALSQDSSKNWGTKSIESWSTIIHSDFWVNNIMFHKDPKSNRVDDVKFVDFQNYQYMSPLRELIFFFVTSLKDDVMEHKFDELLDLYYGNFIEVLSRLKCDTNQFTREKFEERLKIDAFVQFPQSVVMLNILTADVHKDDVTSQNIFQEVLNETMLGKLRREGVRKGRSALDCKDATTHEFSAHVGLLIYFEAFMYNVLRLLGQQNSESRMMRFLMWHRKSMGLDYDRTKIAVQALARFHALGITMKHHKPDYFELIKSKSKPPELPAFASIFVRIVCGDPEIGIHSDFIKEAMAQKLKDA
;
A
#
# COMPACT_ATOMS: atom_id res chain seq x y z
N MET A 1 6.07 -0.79 -6.53
CA MET A 1 6.95 0.04 -5.69
C MET A 1 7.14 -0.62 -4.33
N PRO A 2 8.35 -1.14 -3.98
CA PRO A 2 8.59 -1.99 -2.81
C PRO A 2 7.98 -1.39 -1.53
N GLY A 3 6.97 -2.07 -0.98
CA GLY A 3 6.21 -1.76 0.24
C GLY A 3 7.04 -1.72 1.52
N GLY A 4 7.95 -0.76 1.59
CA GLY A 4 8.62 -0.31 2.80
C GLY A 4 7.79 0.72 3.54
N SER A 5 8.20 0.98 4.78
CA SER A 5 7.67 2.10 5.55
C SER A 5 7.89 3.31 4.69
N ALA A 6 6.98 4.26 4.75
CA ALA A 6 7.48 5.62 4.81
C ALA A 6 8.47 5.66 5.99
N LYS A 7 9.77 5.42 5.77
CA LYS A 7 10.79 5.70 6.79
C LYS A 7 10.53 7.16 7.14
N ILE A 8 10.11 7.42 8.38
CA ILE A 8 9.94 8.80 8.83
C ILE A 8 11.34 9.26 9.21
N TYR A 9 11.97 9.95 8.27
CA TYR A 9 13.30 10.48 8.46
C TYR A 9 13.20 11.66 9.41
N GLN A 10 13.96 11.61 10.50
CA GLN A 10 14.26 12.82 11.24
C GLN A 10 15.11 13.71 10.34
N ILE A 11 14.51 14.78 9.84
CA ILE A 11 15.18 15.74 8.98
C ILE A 11 15.97 16.69 9.87
N GLU A 12 17.29 16.64 9.72
CA GLU A 12 18.22 17.48 10.46
C GLU A 12 19.20 18.10 9.47
N LEU A 13 19.36 19.41 9.51
CA LEU A 13 20.37 20.09 8.71
C LEU A 13 21.74 19.86 9.34
N ARG A 14 22.56 19.00 8.73
CA ARG A 14 23.94 18.72 9.16
C ARG A 14 24.98 19.36 8.24
N ASP A 15 26.19 19.54 8.73
CA ASP A 15 27.36 20.02 7.98
C ASP A 15 27.07 21.24 7.09
N LEU A 16 26.51 22.30 7.69
CA LEU A 16 26.18 23.54 6.99
C LEU A 16 27.44 24.29 6.49
N GLU A 17 28.53 24.26 7.25
CA GLU A 17 29.75 25.02 6.94
C GLU A 17 30.40 24.63 5.60
N PRO A 18 30.65 23.34 5.29
CA PRO A 18 31.16 22.95 3.97
C PRO A 18 30.28 23.41 2.80
N LEU A 19 28.95 23.41 2.99
CA LEU A 19 28.01 23.86 1.95
C LEU A 19 28.15 25.38 1.71
N LEU A 20 28.25 26.17 2.78
CA LEU A 20 28.46 27.63 2.69
C LEU A 20 29.81 27.99 2.08
N ARG A 21 30.89 27.25 2.40
CA ARG A 21 32.23 27.49 1.84
C ARG A 21 32.27 27.39 0.32
N LYS A 22 31.46 26.50 -0.30
CA LYS A 22 31.37 26.40 -1.77
C LYS A 22 30.99 27.72 -2.45
N LYS A 23 30.14 28.53 -1.80
CA LYS A 23 29.65 29.80 -2.33
C LYS A 23 30.42 31.01 -1.80
N LEU A 24 30.75 30.99 -0.51
CA LEU A 24 31.27 32.16 0.22
C LEU A 24 32.80 32.12 0.40
N GLY A 25 33.45 31.02 0.03
CA GLY A 25 34.91 30.84 0.08
C GLY A 25 35.38 29.94 1.22
N ASP A 26 36.54 29.30 1.03
CA ASP A 26 37.11 28.31 1.95
C ASP A 26 37.52 28.89 3.32
N ASP A 27 37.74 30.20 3.41
CA ASP A 27 38.12 30.91 4.64
C ASP A 27 36.94 31.17 5.60
N LEU A 28 35.71 30.86 5.18
CA LEU A 28 34.51 31.05 5.99
C LEU A 28 34.51 30.14 7.23
N GLU A 29 34.18 30.74 8.37
CA GLU A 29 33.98 30.08 9.67
C GLU A 29 32.50 30.16 10.05
N LEU A 30 31.85 29.00 10.24
CA LEU A 30 30.52 28.93 10.83
C LEU A 30 30.65 28.95 12.36
N VAL A 31 30.16 30.02 13.00
CA VAL A 31 30.27 30.21 14.45
C VAL A 31 29.17 29.45 15.19
N ASP A 32 27.93 29.55 14.71
CA ASP A 32 26.75 28.87 15.26
C ASP A 32 25.62 28.86 14.22
N TYR A 33 24.64 27.96 14.35
CA TYR A 33 23.39 28.05 13.61
C TYR A 33 22.23 27.39 14.33
N ALA A 34 21.03 27.91 14.08
CA ALA A 34 19.77 27.31 14.48
C ALA A 34 18.92 27.04 13.23
N ALA A 35 18.27 25.88 13.21
CA ALA A 35 17.33 25.50 12.17
C ALA A 35 15.99 25.11 12.79
N GLU A 36 14.91 25.68 12.27
CA GLU A 36 13.54 25.44 12.73
C GLU A 36 12.62 25.27 11.50
N SER A 37 11.46 24.67 11.66
CA SER A 37 10.50 24.57 10.56
C SER A 37 10.06 25.97 10.08
N LEU A 38 10.12 26.22 8.77
CA LEU A 38 9.73 27.51 8.17
C LEU A 38 8.21 27.64 8.07
N LEU A 39 7.51 26.51 7.95
CA LEU A 39 6.09 26.42 7.67
C LEU A 39 5.43 25.46 8.65
N PRO A 40 4.15 25.65 9.00
CA PRO A 40 3.36 24.68 9.75
C PRO A 40 3.48 23.27 9.17
N SER A 41 3.39 22.28 10.05
CA SER A 41 3.34 20.89 9.60
C SER A 41 2.11 20.70 8.69
N GLY A 42 2.32 20.20 7.47
CA GLY A 42 1.27 20.09 6.47
C GLY A 42 1.23 21.14 5.36
N GLU A 43 2.11 22.14 5.40
CA GLU A 43 2.15 23.12 4.31
C GLU A 43 3.19 22.77 3.23
N ASN A 44 3.92 21.66 3.37
CA ASN A 44 4.91 21.21 2.40
C ASN A 44 4.77 19.73 2.03
N TYR A 45 4.44 19.49 0.77
CA TYR A 45 4.07 18.17 0.26
C TYR A 45 5.26 17.45 -0.36
N GLY A 46 6.11 18.20 -1.09
CA GLY A 46 7.27 17.66 -1.80
C GLY A 46 8.61 17.79 -1.08
N SER A 47 8.68 18.50 0.05
CA SER A 47 9.94 18.77 0.77
C SER A 47 9.72 19.21 2.22
N THR A 48 10.77 19.14 3.04
CA THR A 48 10.82 19.75 4.37
C THR A 48 11.49 21.13 4.27
N MET A 49 10.81 22.19 4.68
CA MET A 49 11.34 23.56 4.64
C MET A 49 11.79 24.02 6.03
N LEU A 50 13.07 24.32 6.20
CA LEU A 50 13.64 24.86 7.45
C LEU A 50 14.06 26.32 7.26
N LYS A 51 13.69 27.20 8.18
CA LYS A 51 14.35 28.50 8.35
C LYS A 51 15.65 28.28 9.10
N VAL A 52 16.72 28.91 8.65
CA VAL A 52 18.07 28.71 9.18
C VAL A 52 18.66 30.08 9.49
N HIS A 53 18.95 30.31 10.77
CA HIS A 53 19.73 31.46 11.23
C HIS A 53 21.15 31.01 11.48
N ALA A 54 22.09 31.44 10.65
CA ALA A 54 23.51 31.08 10.77
C ALA A 54 24.35 32.31 11.11
N VAL A 55 25.23 32.19 12.10
CA VAL A 55 26.21 33.22 12.46
C VAL A 55 27.54 32.82 11.85
N ILE A 56 28.05 33.62 10.92
CA ILE A 56 29.28 33.30 10.17
C ILE A 56 30.33 34.41 10.33
N LYS A 57 31.58 34.08 9.99
CA LYS A 57 32.62 35.05 9.67
C LYS A 57 33.19 34.74 8.30
N ARG A 58 33.34 35.77 7.45
CA ARG A 58 33.92 35.61 6.10
C ARG A 58 35.40 35.26 6.10
N SER A 59 36.09 35.52 7.20
CA SER A 59 37.45 35.06 7.48
C SER A 59 37.68 35.01 8.98
N ARG A 60 38.74 34.34 9.43
CA ARG A 60 39.09 34.23 10.86
C ARG A 60 39.23 35.58 11.59
N THR A 61 39.51 36.65 10.84
CA THR A 61 39.68 38.01 11.36
C THR A 61 38.48 38.92 11.11
N ALA A 62 37.46 38.46 10.36
CA ALA A 62 36.27 39.24 10.08
C ALA A 62 35.32 39.27 11.29
N ASP A 63 34.51 40.33 11.34
CA ASP A 63 33.41 40.42 12.30
C ASP A 63 32.34 39.36 12.01
N LYS A 64 31.55 39.03 13.04
CA LYS A 64 30.41 38.11 12.90
C LYS A 64 29.32 38.78 12.07
N GLU A 65 28.71 38.03 11.16
CA GLU A 65 27.53 38.43 10.40
C GLU A 65 26.45 37.36 10.50
N ASP A 66 25.19 37.81 10.58
CA ASP A 66 24.02 36.93 10.58
C ASP A 66 23.58 36.64 9.14
N LEU A 67 23.27 35.38 8.87
CA LEU A 67 22.85 34.89 7.57
C LEU A 67 21.53 34.12 7.69
N GLU A 68 20.49 34.73 7.14
CA GLU A 68 19.13 34.19 7.12
C GLU A 68 18.89 33.39 5.85
N LEU A 69 18.61 32.09 6.02
CA LEU A 69 18.54 31.11 4.94
C LEU A 69 17.29 30.23 5.07
N VAL A 70 16.97 29.54 3.97
CA VAL A 70 15.99 28.47 3.89
C VAL A 70 16.70 27.22 3.37
N ALA A 71 16.56 26.13 4.11
CA ALA A 71 17.00 24.81 3.69
C ALA A 71 15.78 24.00 3.26
N LYS A 72 15.71 23.69 1.96
CA LYS A 72 14.74 22.75 1.39
C LYS A 72 15.38 21.37 1.42
N MET A 73 14.87 20.49 2.26
CA MET A 73 15.38 19.15 2.51
C MET A 73 14.35 18.11 2.11
N LEU A 74 14.76 16.85 2.07
CA LEU A 74 13.87 15.77 1.68
C LEU A 74 12.61 15.71 2.57
N PRO A 75 11.45 15.33 2.00
CA PRO A 75 10.25 15.14 2.79
C PRO A 75 10.48 14.01 3.81
N PRO A 76 9.77 14.02 4.94
CA PRO A 76 10.06 13.10 6.02
C PRO A 76 9.66 11.66 5.69
N THR A 77 8.90 11.38 4.63
CA THR A 77 8.38 10.03 4.34
C THR A 77 8.91 9.42 3.04
N ASP A 78 9.17 8.10 2.98
CA ASP A 78 9.49 7.42 1.70
C ASP A 78 8.35 7.53 0.68
N PHE A 79 7.10 7.65 1.11
CA PHE A 79 5.96 7.83 0.22
C PHE A 79 6.06 9.16 -0.54
N GLN A 80 6.25 10.29 0.16
CA GLN A 80 6.47 11.58 -0.49
C GLN A 80 7.73 11.53 -1.36
N ARG A 81 8.80 10.88 -0.88
CA ARG A 81 10.04 10.75 -1.66
C ARG A 81 9.86 9.96 -2.95
N ALA A 82 9.04 8.91 -2.93
CA ALA A 82 8.72 8.09 -4.10
C ALA A 82 7.74 8.81 -5.04
N MET A 83 6.69 9.44 -4.49
CA MET A 83 5.71 10.22 -5.25
C MET A 83 6.35 11.35 -6.05
N PHE A 84 7.30 12.07 -5.44
CA PHE A 84 7.98 13.20 -6.07
C PHE A 84 9.31 12.81 -6.73
N ASP A 85 9.69 11.52 -6.75
CA ASP A 85 11.02 11.04 -7.16
C ASP A 85 12.12 12.00 -6.66
N SER A 86 12.26 12.15 -5.34
CA SER A 86 13.01 13.27 -4.74
C SER A 86 14.46 13.36 -5.23
N SER A 87 15.09 12.24 -5.57
CA SER A 87 16.43 12.25 -6.19
C SER A 87 16.43 12.96 -7.55
N TYR A 88 15.41 12.72 -8.37
CA TYR A 88 15.25 13.37 -9.65
C TYR A 88 14.87 14.85 -9.49
N THR A 89 13.86 15.17 -8.68
CA THR A 89 13.35 16.53 -8.53
C THR A 89 14.33 17.48 -7.83
N PHE A 90 15.10 17.03 -6.83
CA PHE A 90 16.14 17.86 -6.20
C PHE A 90 17.27 18.22 -7.16
N ARG A 91 17.74 17.25 -7.97
CA ARG A 91 18.80 17.49 -8.96
C ARG A 91 18.31 18.41 -10.07
N LYS A 92 17.04 18.24 -10.47
CA LYS A 92 16.36 19.07 -11.46
C LYS A 92 16.26 20.52 -10.96
N GLU A 93 15.73 20.73 -9.77
CA GLU A 93 15.60 22.06 -9.16
C GLU A 93 16.95 22.73 -8.89
N ALA A 94 17.94 21.99 -8.37
CA ALA A 94 19.31 22.50 -8.21
C ALA A 94 19.91 22.97 -9.55
N PHE A 95 19.74 22.19 -10.62
CA PHE A 95 20.21 22.57 -11.95
C PHE A 95 19.55 23.87 -12.45
N LEU A 96 18.28 24.09 -12.11
CA LEU A 96 17.59 25.34 -12.44
C LEU A 96 18.27 26.54 -11.77
N TYR A 97 18.52 26.45 -10.47
CA TYR A 97 19.13 27.54 -9.69
C TYR A 97 20.62 27.75 -10.03
N GLU A 98 21.39 26.69 -10.22
CA GLU A 98 22.83 26.76 -10.49
C GLU A 98 23.10 27.23 -11.93
N GLU A 99 22.39 26.65 -12.91
CA GLU A 99 22.76 26.78 -14.32
C GLU A 99 21.69 27.46 -15.17
N MET A 100 20.41 27.07 -15.06
CA MET A 100 19.38 27.53 -16.00
C MET A 100 19.12 29.03 -15.86
N ILE A 101 18.84 29.53 -14.65
CA ILE A 101 18.56 30.96 -14.43
C ILE A 101 19.78 31.81 -14.79
N SER A 102 20.97 31.38 -14.37
CA SER A 102 22.23 32.01 -14.75
C SER A 102 22.41 32.07 -16.27
N SER A 103 21.99 31.03 -17.00
CA SER A 103 22.04 31.02 -18.47
C SER A 103 21.08 32.02 -19.10
N TYR A 104 19.87 32.22 -18.55
CA TYR A 104 18.94 33.25 -19.01
C TYR A 104 19.51 34.65 -18.77
N GLN A 105 20.08 34.90 -17.58
CA GLN A 105 20.74 36.16 -17.28
C GLN A 105 21.96 36.42 -18.17
N ARG A 106 22.78 35.39 -18.46
CA ARG A 106 23.90 35.49 -19.41
C ARG A 106 23.40 35.84 -20.81
N LEU A 107 22.35 35.18 -21.28
CA LEU A 107 21.74 35.49 -22.56
C LEU A 107 21.31 36.97 -22.60
N GLU A 108 20.61 37.45 -21.58
CA GLU A 108 20.21 38.86 -21.52
C GLU A 108 21.40 39.83 -21.55
N ARG A 109 22.49 39.54 -20.84
CA ARG A 109 23.73 40.33 -20.91
C ARG A 109 24.36 40.31 -22.30
N GLU A 110 24.37 39.16 -22.98
CA GLU A 110 24.84 39.05 -24.37
C GLU A 110 24.04 39.96 -25.32
N PHE A 111 22.76 40.19 -25.02
CA PHE A 111 21.89 41.11 -25.76
C PHE A 111 21.87 42.55 -25.19
N GLY A 112 22.79 42.87 -24.27
CA GLY A 112 23.09 44.24 -23.85
C GLY A 112 22.30 44.76 -22.65
N LEU A 113 21.67 43.88 -21.86
CA LEU A 113 21.05 44.29 -20.58
C LEU A 113 22.12 44.58 -19.54
N ARG A 114 21.91 45.64 -18.75
CA ARG A 114 22.75 45.96 -17.58
C ARG A 114 22.44 45.02 -16.42
N ASP A 115 23.36 44.89 -15.48
CA ASP A 115 23.20 43.98 -14.34
C ASP A 115 21.97 44.29 -13.47
N GLU A 116 21.51 45.55 -13.41
CA GLU A 116 20.29 45.90 -12.67
C GLU A 116 19.00 45.56 -13.45
N GLU A 117 19.13 45.23 -14.74
CA GLU A 117 18.00 44.96 -15.63
C GLU A 117 17.83 43.46 -15.90
N VAL A 118 18.83 42.62 -15.58
CA VAL A 118 18.78 41.18 -15.85
C VAL A 118 17.69 40.50 -15.04
N PHE A 119 17.22 39.37 -15.56
CA PHE A 119 16.15 38.59 -14.99
C PHE A 119 16.55 37.99 -13.65
N ASP A 120 16.08 38.62 -12.58
CA ASP A 120 16.26 38.18 -11.21
C ASP A 120 14.91 37.74 -10.64
N ILE A 121 14.56 36.47 -10.84
CA ILE A 121 13.24 35.93 -10.49
C ILE A 121 13.28 34.89 -9.38
N VAL A 122 14.46 34.46 -8.95
CA VAL A 122 14.62 33.37 -7.98
C VAL A 122 15.30 33.87 -6.70
N PRO A 123 15.10 33.20 -5.56
CA PRO A 123 15.91 33.46 -4.37
C PRO A 123 17.40 33.28 -4.67
N GLU A 124 18.25 34.04 -3.97
CA GLU A 124 19.69 33.82 -4.04
C GLU A 124 20.04 32.40 -3.57
N PHE A 125 20.68 31.62 -4.45
CA PHE A 125 21.03 30.23 -4.20
C PHE A 125 22.46 30.08 -3.63
N TYR A 126 22.56 29.40 -2.50
CA TYR A 126 23.81 29.17 -1.76
C TYR A 126 24.45 27.82 -2.08
N GLY A 127 23.70 26.88 -2.68
CA GLY A 127 24.24 25.62 -3.18
C GLY A 127 23.35 24.42 -2.86
N ALA A 128 23.64 23.31 -3.54
CA ALA A 128 23.07 22.01 -3.26
C ALA A 128 24.09 21.06 -2.61
N ARG A 129 23.58 20.16 -1.77
CA ARG A 129 24.25 18.92 -1.39
C ARG A 129 23.27 17.78 -1.63
N TYR A 130 23.76 16.67 -2.18
CA TYR A 130 22.95 15.48 -2.45
C TYR A 130 23.24 14.34 -1.47
N SER A 131 24.44 14.33 -0.88
CA SER A 131 24.86 13.34 0.11
C SER A 131 25.97 13.91 1.01
N LEU A 132 26.11 13.37 2.22
CA LEU A 132 27.32 13.58 3.04
C LEU A 132 28.48 12.67 2.64
N THR A 133 28.21 11.60 1.88
CA THR A 133 29.26 10.73 1.34
C THR A 133 29.90 11.36 0.10
N GLU A 134 31.22 11.25 -0.04
CA GLU A 134 31.96 11.82 -1.18
C GLU A 134 31.84 10.97 -2.47
N ASP A 135 30.99 9.94 -2.48
CA ASP A 135 30.82 9.06 -3.63
C ASP A 135 30.05 9.75 -4.76
N GLU A 136 30.61 9.71 -5.98
CA GLU A 136 30.02 10.34 -7.16
C GLU A 136 28.66 9.73 -7.50
N GLY A 137 27.61 10.56 -7.56
CA GLY A 137 26.23 10.13 -7.85
C GLY A 137 25.40 9.70 -6.65
N SER A 138 25.96 9.72 -5.43
CA SER A 138 25.23 9.46 -4.19
C SER A 138 24.06 10.45 -3.96
N PHE A 139 23.01 9.96 -3.32
CA PHE A 139 21.84 10.72 -2.87
C PHE A 139 21.34 10.11 -1.57
N ASP A 140 21.26 10.89 -0.49
CA ASP A 140 20.88 10.41 0.84
C ASP A 140 20.00 11.41 1.61
N ASP A 141 19.77 11.12 2.89
CA ASP A 141 18.88 11.85 3.79
C ASP A 141 19.34 13.29 4.10
N ASP A 142 20.60 13.61 3.82
CA ASP A 142 21.23 14.91 4.04
C ASP A 142 21.23 15.78 2.77
N ALA A 143 20.47 15.38 1.74
CA ALA A 143 20.21 16.19 0.57
C ALA A 143 19.48 17.49 0.93
N VAL A 144 20.03 18.62 0.48
CA VAL A 144 19.56 19.96 0.82
C VAL A 144 19.80 20.93 -0.33
N LEU A 145 18.82 21.78 -0.60
CA LEU A 145 18.93 22.99 -1.40
C LEU A 145 18.92 24.19 -0.45
N LEU A 146 19.98 24.99 -0.47
CA LEU A 146 20.14 26.12 0.44
C LEU A 146 19.97 27.43 -0.32
N MET A 147 19.07 28.28 0.15
CA MET A 147 18.73 29.55 -0.49
C MET A 147 18.47 30.66 0.53
N ARG A 148 18.47 31.91 0.09
CA ARG A 148 18.15 33.08 0.93
C ARG A 148 16.72 33.01 1.46
N ASN A 149 16.54 33.32 2.74
CA ASN A 149 15.20 33.50 3.30
C ASN A 149 14.60 34.84 2.83
N LEU A 150 13.67 34.80 1.87
CA LEU A 150 13.06 36.01 1.32
C LEU A 150 12.13 36.73 2.32
N LYS A 151 11.58 36.02 3.33
CA LYS A 151 10.70 36.65 4.34
C LYS A 151 11.42 37.73 5.14
N VAL A 152 12.72 37.57 5.43
CA VAL A 152 13.50 38.59 6.16
C VAL A 152 13.82 39.82 5.29
N LEU A 153 13.67 39.70 3.97
CA LEU A 153 13.80 40.80 3.01
C LEU A 153 12.46 41.48 2.73
N GLY A 154 11.39 41.13 3.46
CA GLY A 154 10.07 41.74 3.31
C GLY A 154 9.20 41.10 2.23
N TYR A 155 9.61 39.98 1.63
CA TYR A 155 8.74 39.26 0.69
C TYR A 155 7.68 38.44 1.43
N TYR A 156 6.51 38.30 0.81
CA TYR A 156 5.36 37.56 1.34
C TYR A 156 4.64 36.81 0.21
N THR A 157 3.89 35.76 0.56
CA THR A 157 3.03 35.02 -0.37
C THR A 157 1.59 35.56 -0.32
N GLY A 158 0.86 35.46 -1.42
CA GLY A 158 -0.57 35.80 -1.44
C GLY A 158 -1.42 34.77 -0.68
N ASP A 159 -2.62 35.17 -0.24
CA ASP A 159 -3.59 34.23 0.33
C ASP A 159 -4.32 33.49 -0.80
N ARG A 160 -4.14 32.17 -0.87
CA ARG A 160 -4.79 31.32 -1.88
C ARG A 160 -6.31 31.32 -1.81
N ARG A 161 -6.91 31.66 -0.67
CA ARG A 161 -8.37 31.71 -0.49
C ARG A 161 -8.95 33.00 -1.07
N GLU A 162 -8.19 34.09 -0.98
CA GLU A 162 -8.60 35.37 -1.54
C GLU A 162 -8.27 35.46 -3.03
N GLY A 163 -7.16 34.84 -3.45
CA GLY A 163 -6.59 35.01 -4.77
C GLY A 163 -5.89 36.36 -4.94
N LEU A 164 -5.17 36.52 -6.04
CA LEU A 164 -4.43 37.73 -6.36
C LEU A 164 -5.39 38.82 -6.83
N ASP A 165 -5.17 40.03 -6.30
CA ASP A 165 -5.72 41.25 -6.88
C ASP A 165 -5.01 41.61 -8.19
N LEU A 166 -5.54 42.63 -8.88
CA LEU A 166 -5.05 43.03 -10.19
C LEU A 166 -3.61 43.55 -10.17
N GLU A 167 -3.16 44.16 -9.08
CA GLU A 167 -1.80 44.69 -8.94
C GLU A 167 -0.78 43.54 -8.89
N HIS A 168 -1.01 42.59 -7.98
CA HIS A 168 -0.16 41.40 -7.84
C HIS A 168 -0.19 40.54 -9.12
N ALA A 169 -1.38 40.33 -9.69
CA ALA A 169 -1.55 39.55 -10.91
C ALA A 169 -0.77 40.13 -12.09
N LYS A 170 -0.74 41.45 -12.24
CA LYS A 170 0.02 42.12 -13.31
C LYS A 170 1.51 41.85 -13.20
N ILE A 171 2.07 41.98 -11.99
CA ILE A 171 3.52 41.79 -11.78
C ILE A 171 3.92 40.33 -12.01
N ALA A 172 3.15 39.39 -11.47
CA ALA A 172 3.36 37.96 -11.74
C ALA A 172 3.25 37.63 -13.24
N THR A 173 2.26 38.20 -13.94
CA THR A 173 2.07 37.99 -15.39
C THR A 173 3.26 38.50 -16.21
N VAL A 174 3.80 39.68 -15.88
CA VAL A 174 4.97 40.26 -16.56
C VAL A 174 6.20 39.37 -16.36
N ALA A 175 6.42 38.90 -15.12
CA ALA A 175 7.54 38.03 -14.80
C ALA A 175 7.42 36.66 -15.50
N LEU A 176 6.21 36.08 -15.54
CA LEU A 176 5.94 34.81 -16.21
C LEU A 176 6.16 34.91 -17.72
N ALA A 177 5.68 35.99 -18.34
CA ALA A 177 5.91 36.26 -19.76
C ALA A 177 7.41 36.34 -20.10
N ARG A 178 8.20 36.99 -19.23
CA ARG A 178 9.66 37.08 -19.39
C ARG A 178 10.33 35.71 -19.21
N PHE A 179 9.93 34.93 -18.21
CA PHE A 179 10.43 33.56 -17.99
C PHE A 179 10.25 32.69 -19.24
N HIS A 180 9.02 32.64 -19.78
CA HIS A 180 8.69 31.85 -20.97
C HIS A 180 9.44 32.31 -22.23
N ALA A 181 9.48 33.62 -22.46
CA ALA A 181 10.15 34.21 -23.61
C ALA A 181 11.67 33.96 -23.60
N LEU A 182 12.31 33.98 -22.43
CA LEU A 182 13.73 33.66 -22.28
C LEU A 182 14.03 32.20 -22.59
N GLY A 183 13.15 31.26 -22.21
CA GLY A 183 13.27 29.86 -22.63
C GLY A 183 13.21 29.68 -24.15
N MET A 184 12.31 30.42 -24.82
CA MET A 184 12.23 30.39 -26.29
C MET A 184 13.43 31.07 -26.96
N ALA A 185 13.93 32.15 -26.38
CA ALA A 185 15.16 32.80 -26.85
C ALA A 185 16.36 31.86 -26.71
N MET A 186 16.45 31.10 -25.62
CA MET A 186 17.49 30.09 -25.43
C MET A 186 17.38 28.99 -26.50
N LYS A 187 16.16 28.51 -26.79
CA LYS A 187 15.90 27.55 -27.88
C LYS A 187 16.38 28.04 -29.24
N GLN A 188 16.17 29.33 -29.56
CA GLN A 188 16.60 29.90 -30.84
C GLN A 188 18.11 30.14 -30.90
N HIS A 189 18.70 30.76 -29.87
CA HIS A 189 20.07 31.26 -29.93
C HIS A 189 21.12 30.26 -29.47
N LYS A 190 20.72 29.27 -28.65
CA LYS A 190 21.61 28.25 -28.09
C LYS A 190 20.93 26.87 -28.17
N PRO A 191 20.53 26.39 -29.37
CA PRO A 191 19.75 25.16 -29.52
C PRO A 191 20.43 23.92 -28.92
N GLU A 192 21.75 23.80 -29.04
CA GLU A 192 22.54 22.70 -28.46
C GLU A 192 22.46 22.68 -26.92
N TYR A 193 22.50 23.87 -26.29
CA TYR A 193 22.33 23.98 -24.85
C TYR A 193 20.86 23.78 -24.45
N PHE A 194 19.92 24.24 -25.28
CA PHE A 194 18.51 24.02 -25.06
C PHE A 194 18.13 22.53 -25.11
N ASP A 195 18.81 21.71 -25.92
CA ASP A 195 18.66 20.25 -25.86
C ASP A 195 19.06 19.68 -24.49
N CYS A 196 20.09 20.25 -23.85
CA CYS A 196 20.47 19.89 -22.48
C CYS A 196 19.38 20.29 -21.47
N LEU A 197 18.77 21.47 -21.65
CA LEU A 197 17.65 21.89 -20.82
C LEU A 197 16.45 20.96 -21.01
N LYS A 198 16.06 20.68 -22.25
CA LYS A 198 14.99 19.75 -22.63
C LYS A 198 15.20 18.36 -22.04
N ALA A 199 16.42 17.85 -22.03
CA ALA A 199 16.73 16.55 -21.44
C ALA A 199 16.45 16.50 -19.92
N ARG A 200 16.53 17.64 -19.24
CA ARG A 200 16.28 17.80 -17.78
C ARG A 200 14.88 18.32 -17.43
N SER A 201 14.09 18.77 -18.40
CA SER A 201 12.70 19.25 -18.20
C SER A 201 11.64 18.17 -18.44
N LYS A 202 11.94 16.89 -18.13
CA LYS A 202 10.99 15.79 -18.32
C LYS A 202 10.02 15.69 -17.14
N ALA A 203 8.80 15.25 -17.44
CA ALA A 203 7.77 14.95 -16.45
C ALA A 203 8.18 13.80 -15.53
N LEU A 204 7.63 13.81 -14.32
CA LEU A 204 7.64 12.65 -13.44
C LEU A 204 6.94 11.49 -14.14
N LYS A 205 7.44 10.27 -13.95
CA LYS A 205 6.77 9.08 -14.46
C LYS A 205 5.63 8.73 -13.52
N PHE A 206 4.41 8.75 -14.03
CA PHE A 206 3.25 8.22 -13.32
C PHE A 206 3.31 6.68 -13.36
N PRO A 207 2.96 5.99 -12.28
CA PRO A 207 2.75 4.54 -12.33
C PRO A 207 1.62 4.20 -13.32
N ASP A 208 1.71 3.03 -13.98
CA ASP A 208 0.75 2.57 -15.00
C ASP A 208 -0.47 1.87 -14.34
N ASP A 209 -1.21 2.59 -13.49
CA ASP A 209 -2.33 2.09 -12.70
C ASP A 209 -3.66 2.86 -12.91
N ASN A 210 -4.79 2.14 -12.87
CA ASN A 210 -6.15 2.63 -13.15
C ASN A 210 -6.68 3.69 -12.15
N GLY A 211 -5.93 4.05 -11.10
CA GLY A 211 -6.40 4.97 -10.05
C GLY A 211 -6.58 6.42 -10.51
N PHE A 212 -5.83 6.85 -11.54
CA PHE A 212 -5.98 8.18 -12.13
C PHE A 212 -7.32 8.34 -12.87
N GLU A 213 -7.79 7.28 -13.52
CA GLU A 213 -9.07 7.25 -14.21
C GLU A 213 -10.25 7.33 -13.22
N GLU A 214 -10.15 6.66 -12.08
CA GLU A 214 -11.16 6.73 -11.01
C GLU A 214 -11.25 8.14 -10.39
N CYS A 215 -10.09 8.78 -10.19
CA CYS A 215 -9.98 10.16 -9.72
C CYS A 215 -10.65 11.15 -10.69
N VAL A 216 -10.35 11.06 -11.98
CA VAL A 216 -10.99 11.87 -13.04
C VAL A 216 -12.51 11.65 -13.06
N ASN A 217 -12.97 10.40 -12.94
CA ASN A 217 -14.39 10.05 -12.94
C ASN A 217 -15.15 10.60 -11.72
N MET A 218 -14.50 10.67 -10.57
CA MET A 218 -15.06 11.31 -9.38
C MET A 218 -15.26 12.82 -9.61
N PHE A 219 -14.27 13.54 -10.17
CA PHE A 219 -14.43 14.97 -10.47
C PHE A 219 -15.55 15.25 -11.47
N ILE A 220 -15.71 14.39 -12.48
CA ILE A 220 -16.86 14.46 -13.41
C ILE A 220 -18.19 14.38 -12.66
N ARG A 221 -18.28 13.54 -11.61
CA ARG A 221 -19.52 13.41 -10.82
C ARG A 221 -19.80 14.67 -9.99
N VAL A 222 -18.78 15.22 -9.33
CA VAL A 222 -18.91 16.43 -8.49
C VAL A 222 -19.34 17.63 -9.35
N MET A 223 -18.67 17.87 -10.48
CA MET A 223 -19.03 18.99 -11.37
C MET A 223 -20.46 18.91 -11.92
N LYS A 224 -21.04 17.71 -12.03
CA LYS A 224 -22.43 17.52 -12.47
C LYS A 224 -23.47 17.69 -11.35
N GLN A 225 -23.04 17.68 -10.09
CA GLN A 225 -23.92 17.89 -8.94
C GLN A 225 -24.13 19.38 -8.64
N ASP A 226 -23.19 20.24 -9.07
CA ASP A 226 -23.31 21.68 -8.96
C ASP A 226 -24.32 22.25 -10.00
N PRO A 227 -25.37 22.98 -9.59
CA PRO A 227 -26.41 23.47 -10.50
C PRO A 227 -25.93 24.48 -11.55
N GLU A 228 -24.89 25.25 -11.26
CA GLU A 228 -24.33 26.26 -12.18
C GLU A 228 -23.37 25.64 -13.18
N ILE A 229 -22.64 24.59 -12.79
CA ILE A 229 -21.71 23.86 -13.66
C ILE A 229 -22.44 22.78 -14.47
N ALA A 230 -23.49 22.16 -13.93
CA ALA A 230 -24.24 21.08 -14.57
C ALA A 230 -24.85 21.47 -15.92
N VAL A 231 -25.08 22.76 -16.19
CA VAL A 231 -25.52 23.25 -17.51
C VAL A 231 -24.49 22.97 -18.61
N HIS A 232 -23.24 22.70 -18.23
CA HIS A 232 -22.12 22.34 -19.10
C HIS A 232 -21.77 20.84 -19.05
N SER A 233 -22.64 19.99 -18.49
CA SER A 233 -22.38 18.54 -18.33
C SER A 233 -21.95 17.84 -19.62
N ASP A 234 -22.57 18.16 -20.76
CA ASP A 234 -22.23 17.58 -22.06
C ASP A 234 -20.79 17.90 -22.48
N PHE A 235 -20.31 19.10 -22.15
CA PHE A 235 -18.94 19.54 -22.42
C PHE A 235 -17.95 18.83 -21.48
N ILE A 236 -18.31 18.68 -20.20
CA ILE A 236 -17.51 18.00 -19.18
C ILE A 236 -17.36 16.50 -19.51
N GLU A 237 -18.44 15.84 -19.92
CA GLU A 237 -18.43 14.43 -20.37
C GLU A 237 -17.59 14.22 -21.63
N HIS A 238 -17.49 15.22 -22.50
CA HIS A 238 -16.71 15.12 -23.72
C HIS A 238 -15.20 15.29 -23.49
N ILE A 239 -14.80 16.07 -22.48
CA ILE A 239 -13.40 16.49 -22.27
C ILE A 239 -12.72 15.64 -21.21
N MET A 240 -13.35 15.46 -20.06
CA MET A 240 -12.69 14.86 -18.90
C MET A 240 -12.25 13.40 -19.12
N PRO A 241 -12.93 12.55 -19.91
CA PRO A 241 -12.42 11.22 -20.25
C PRO A 241 -11.14 11.23 -21.12
N LYS A 242 -10.81 12.33 -21.79
CA LYS A 242 -9.49 12.48 -22.47
C LYS A 242 -8.38 12.80 -21.47
N ALA A 243 -8.75 13.27 -20.28
CA ALA A 243 -7.84 13.56 -19.19
C ALA A 243 -7.48 12.32 -18.36
N SER A 244 -8.15 11.18 -18.53
CA SER A 244 -7.79 9.94 -17.84
C SER A 244 -6.57 9.25 -18.44
N ASP A 245 -6.10 9.70 -19.61
CA ASP A 245 -4.84 9.27 -20.21
C ASP A 245 -3.69 10.19 -19.72
N PRO A 246 -2.78 9.68 -18.86
CA PRO A 246 -1.66 10.47 -18.33
C PRO A 246 -0.75 11.04 -19.44
N SER A 247 -0.73 10.45 -20.63
CA SER A 247 0.08 10.94 -21.75
C SER A 247 -0.40 12.28 -22.30
N HIS A 248 -1.69 12.60 -22.16
CA HIS A 248 -2.25 13.89 -22.60
C HIS A 248 -1.77 15.05 -21.73
N TRP A 249 -1.52 14.81 -20.44
CA TRP A 249 -1.08 15.86 -19.50
C TRP A 249 0.31 16.40 -19.82
N PHE A 250 1.20 15.54 -20.35
CA PHE A 250 2.60 15.88 -20.64
C PHE A 250 2.92 15.92 -22.13
N THR A 251 1.89 15.98 -22.98
CA THR A 251 2.08 16.08 -24.42
C THR A 251 2.80 17.39 -24.75
N VAL A 252 3.99 17.26 -25.33
CA VAL A 252 4.79 18.40 -25.77
C VAL A 252 4.07 19.05 -26.96
N PRO A 253 3.78 20.36 -26.91
CA PRO A 253 3.09 21.04 -28.00
C PRO A 253 3.96 21.10 -29.26
N PRO A 254 3.35 21.26 -30.45
CA PRO A 254 4.11 21.49 -31.67
C PRO A 254 4.92 22.79 -31.59
N GLU A 255 6.07 22.80 -32.23
CA GLU A 255 6.85 24.01 -32.45
C GLU A 255 6.00 25.07 -33.19
N PRO A 256 6.15 26.38 -32.85
CA PRO A 256 7.18 26.97 -31.98
C PRO A 256 6.80 27.02 -30.50
N TRP A 257 5.64 26.49 -30.10
CA TRP A 257 4.99 26.74 -28.81
C TRP A 257 5.52 25.88 -27.65
N SER A 258 6.68 25.25 -27.78
CA SER A 258 7.34 24.54 -26.68
C SER A 258 8.33 25.46 -25.97
N THR A 259 8.32 25.51 -24.64
CA THR A 259 9.36 26.18 -23.84
C THR A 259 9.46 25.53 -22.47
N ILE A 260 10.42 25.97 -21.66
CA ILE A 260 10.50 25.55 -20.26
C ILE A 260 9.52 26.42 -19.46
N VAL A 261 8.58 25.77 -18.79
CA VAL A 261 7.56 26.38 -17.93
C VAL A 261 7.78 25.93 -16.48
N HIS A 262 7.25 26.67 -15.51
CA HIS A 262 7.36 26.30 -14.09
C HIS A 262 6.56 25.02 -13.75
N SER A 263 5.47 24.75 -14.48
CA SER A 263 4.50 23.65 -14.38
C SER A 263 3.72 23.52 -13.06
N ASP A 264 3.89 24.47 -12.15
CA ASP A 264 3.20 24.55 -10.85
C ASP A 264 3.09 26.02 -10.42
N PHE A 265 2.70 26.88 -11.37
CA PHE A 265 2.70 28.33 -11.20
C PHE A 265 1.36 28.83 -10.65
N TRP A 266 1.24 28.84 -9.33
CA TRP A 266 0.08 29.34 -8.60
C TRP A 266 0.49 30.21 -7.40
N VAL A 267 -0.46 30.94 -6.83
CA VAL A 267 -0.25 31.96 -5.77
C VAL A 267 0.69 31.57 -4.62
N ASN A 268 0.72 30.29 -4.20
CA ASN A 268 1.62 29.82 -3.13
C ASN A 268 3.10 29.80 -3.53
N ASN A 269 3.39 29.67 -4.83
CA ASN A 269 4.74 29.60 -5.39
C ASN A 269 5.25 30.97 -5.88
N ILE A 270 4.54 32.05 -5.53
CA ILE A 270 4.86 33.42 -5.90
C ILE A 270 5.04 34.26 -4.64
N MET A 271 6.22 34.85 -4.48
CA MET A 271 6.55 35.76 -3.38
C MET A 271 6.62 37.20 -3.89
N PHE A 272 5.83 38.09 -3.31
CA PHE A 272 5.76 39.50 -3.64
C PHE A 272 6.51 40.34 -2.62
N HIS A 273 7.06 41.47 -3.04
CA HIS A 273 7.58 42.50 -2.15
C HIS A 273 6.81 43.79 -2.38
N LYS A 274 6.55 44.52 -1.29
CA LYS A 274 5.94 45.85 -1.33
C LYS A 274 6.95 46.89 -0.94
N ASN A 275 6.96 47.97 -1.71
CA ASN A 275 7.73 49.13 -1.37
C ASN A 275 7.25 49.67 0.00
N PRO A 276 8.11 49.81 1.02
CA PRO A 276 7.68 50.25 2.35
C PRO A 276 7.19 51.71 2.38
N ILE A 277 7.46 52.49 1.31
CA ILE A 277 7.06 53.89 1.21
C ILE A 277 5.77 54.03 0.40
N SER A 278 5.70 53.48 -0.82
CA SER A 278 4.49 53.60 -1.66
C SER A 278 3.40 52.58 -1.33
N ASN A 279 3.76 51.49 -0.64
CA ASN A 279 2.91 50.32 -0.39
C ASN A 279 2.44 49.59 -1.67
N GLU A 280 3.02 49.95 -2.80
CA GLU A 280 2.83 49.28 -4.09
C GLU A 280 3.73 48.04 -4.17
N VAL A 281 3.26 47.01 -4.85
CA VAL A 281 4.05 45.83 -5.15
C VAL A 281 5.13 46.23 -6.15
N ASP A 282 6.39 46.07 -5.79
CA ASP A 282 7.53 46.52 -6.60
C ASP A 282 8.47 45.40 -7.04
N ASP A 283 8.32 44.18 -6.49
CA ASP A 283 9.08 43.02 -6.94
C ASP A 283 8.33 41.69 -6.74
N VAL A 284 8.79 40.65 -7.46
CA VAL A 284 8.26 39.29 -7.39
C VAL A 284 9.38 38.25 -7.53
N LYS A 285 9.29 37.15 -6.80
CA LYS A 285 10.15 35.97 -6.90
C LYS A 285 9.30 34.71 -7.03
N PHE A 286 9.78 33.77 -7.83
CA PHE A 286 9.20 32.44 -7.99
C PHE A 286 9.97 31.45 -7.12
N VAL A 287 9.25 30.52 -6.51
CA VAL A 287 9.80 29.48 -5.65
C VAL A 287 9.20 28.13 -6.01
N ASP A 288 9.86 27.05 -5.57
CA ASP A 288 9.43 25.67 -5.77
C ASP A 288 9.40 25.19 -7.24
N PHE A 289 10.59 25.15 -7.85
CA PHE A 289 10.76 24.72 -9.23
C PHE A 289 10.88 23.19 -9.39
N GLN A 290 10.47 22.38 -8.40
CA GLN A 290 10.67 20.92 -8.44
C GLN A 290 10.06 20.24 -9.68
N ASN A 291 9.00 20.82 -10.24
CA ASN A 291 8.25 20.21 -11.34
C ASN A 291 8.61 20.71 -12.76
N TYR A 292 9.34 21.82 -12.96
CA TYR A 292 9.45 22.52 -14.27
C TYR A 292 9.51 21.62 -15.53
N LEU A 293 8.76 21.94 -16.60
CA LEU A 293 8.58 21.05 -17.74
C LEU A 293 8.85 21.71 -19.08
N LEU A 294 9.18 20.92 -20.11
CA LEU A 294 9.04 21.37 -21.49
C LEU A 294 7.56 21.24 -21.89
N MET A 295 6.86 22.37 -21.93
CA MET A 295 5.41 22.41 -22.24
C MET A 295 5.04 23.70 -22.98
N SER A 296 3.75 23.88 -23.27
CA SER A 296 3.26 25.15 -23.81
C SER A 296 3.23 26.22 -22.73
N PRO A 297 3.77 27.43 -23.00
CA PRO A 297 3.63 28.54 -22.06
C PRO A 297 2.18 28.99 -21.90
N LEU A 298 1.30 28.66 -22.86
CA LEU A 298 -0.12 29.04 -22.80
C LEU A 298 -0.93 28.08 -21.95
N ARG A 299 -0.45 26.83 -21.75
CA ARG A 299 -1.01 25.91 -20.75
C ARG A 299 -0.74 26.45 -19.34
N GLU A 300 0.52 26.78 -19.04
CA GLU A 300 0.88 27.40 -17.75
C GLU A 300 0.17 28.75 -17.52
N LEU A 301 0.07 29.61 -18.55
CA LEU A 301 -0.68 30.85 -18.44
C LEU A 301 -2.16 30.61 -18.12
N THR A 302 -2.81 29.65 -18.79
CA THR A 302 -4.21 29.31 -18.52
C THR A 302 -4.37 28.82 -17.09
N PHE A 303 -3.50 27.92 -16.65
CA PHE A 303 -3.49 27.44 -15.28
C PHE A 303 -3.36 28.58 -14.27
N PHE A 304 -2.36 29.44 -14.43
CA PHE A 304 -2.12 30.57 -13.54
C PHE A 304 -3.33 31.50 -13.41
N LEU A 305 -3.91 31.90 -14.55
CA LEU A 305 -5.05 32.82 -14.58
C LEU A 305 -6.30 32.22 -13.93
N LEU A 306 -6.52 30.91 -14.07
CA LEU A 306 -7.67 30.24 -13.44
C LEU A 306 -7.44 29.90 -11.97
N ALA A 307 -6.20 29.62 -11.59
CA ALA A 307 -5.86 29.13 -10.25
C ALA A 307 -5.59 30.24 -9.23
N SER A 308 -5.13 31.40 -9.68
CA SER A 308 -4.54 32.38 -8.75
C SER A 308 -5.28 33.70 -8.65
N MET A 309 -6.35 33.94 -9.41
CA MET A 309 -7.02 35.25 -9.47
C MET A 309 -8.19 35.32 -8.50
N ASN A 310 -8.41 36.49 -7.89
CA ASN A 310 -9.64 36.73 -7.14
C ASN A 310 -10.85 36.91 -8.08
N ALA A 311 -12.06 36.85 -7.53
CA ALA A 311 -13.30 36.91 -8.31
C ALA A 311 -13.45 38.20 -9.15
N ASP A 312 -13.05 39.36 -8.61
CA ASP A 312 -13.14 40.64 -9.32
C ASP A 312 -12.17 40.69 -10.51
N VAL A 313 -10.95 40.19 -10.34
CA VAL A 313 -9.97 40.08 -11.43
C VAL A 313 -10.42 39.08 -12.48
N MET A 314 -11.04 37.97 -12.08
CA MET A 314 -11.62 37.00 -13.01
C MET A 314 -12.75 37.61 -13.86
N GLU A 315 -13.60 38.44 -13.25
CA GLU A 315 -14.73 39.07 -13.95
C GLU A 315 -14.29 40.26 -14.82
N ASN A 316 -13.42 41.12 -14.29
CA ASN A 316 -13.13 42.43 -14.88
C ASN A 316 -11.70 42.59 -15.43
N GLY A 317 -10.77 41.73 -15.01
CA GLY A 317 -9.33 41.84 -15.28
C GLY A 317 -8.73 40.76 -16.18
N PHE A 318 -9.46 39.68 -16.46
CA PHE A 318 -8.93 38.50 -17.17
C PHE A 318 -8.34 38.85 -18.55
N ASP A 319 -9.12 39.52 -19.40
CA ASP A 319 -8.67 39.95 -20.74
C ASP A 319 -7.48 40.91 -20.66
N GLN A 320 -7.45 41.77 -19.63
CA GLN A 320 -6.35 42.69 -19.42
C GLN A 320 -5.04 41.95 -19.14
N LEU A 321 -5.08 40.91 -18.29
CA LEU A 321 -3.91 40.11 -17.95
C LEU A 321 -3.44 39.26 -19.14
N LEU A 322 -4.36 38.66 -19.90
CA LEU A 322 -4.02 37.92 -21.10
C LEU A 322 -3.32 38.80 -22.15
N ASN A 323 -3.85 40.01 -22.37
CA ASN A 323 -3.24 40.99 -23.27
C ASN A 323 -1.87 41.44 -22.76
N LEU A 324 -1.75 41.73 -21.47
CA LEU A 324 -0.49 42.10 -20.84
C LEU A 324 0.57 41.01 -21.00
N TYR A 325 0.20 39.74 -20.79
CA TYR A 325 1.08 38.60 -21.01
C TYR A 325 1.60 38.59 -22.44
N TYR A 326 0.71 38.65 -23.43
CA TYR A 326 1.08 38.62 -24.84
C TYR A 326 2.03 39.78 -25.20
N GLU A 327 1.69 41.00 -24.78
CA GLU A 327 2.52 42.18 -25.01
C GLU A 327 3.92 42.01 -24.44
N LYS A 328 4.03 41.60 -23.17
CA LYS A 328 5.33 41.45 -22.50
C LYS A 328 6.14 40.28 -23.03
N PHE A 329 5.47 39.19 -23.38
CA PHE A 329 6.10 38.04 -24.02
C PHE A 329 6.73 38.45 -25.36
N ILE A 330 5.99 39.17 -26.21
CA ILE A 330 6.49 39.68 -27.50
C ILE A 330 7.59 40.73 -27.30
N ASP A 331 7.46 41.63 -26.31
CA ASP A 331 8.49 42.63 -25.99
C ASP A 331 9.83 41.95 -25.66
N VAL A 332 9.80 40.90 -24.83
CA VAL A 332 11.00 40.14 -24.44
C VAL A 332 11.58 39.39 -25.63
N LEU A 333 10.75 38.71 -26.45
CA LEU A 333 11.21 38.05 -27.67
C LEU A 333 11.91 39.02 -28.63
N LYS A 334 11.32 40.21 -28.87
CA LYS A 334 11.93 41.26 -29.68
C LYS A 334 13.25 41.75 -29.09
N ARG A 335 13.30 41.97 -27.77
CA ARG A 335 14.51 42.40 -27.06
C ARG A 335 15.63 41.37 -27.22
N MET A 336 15.28 40.09 -27.19
CA MET A 336 16.20 38.97 -27.43
C MET A 336 16.41 38.68 -28.93
N ARG A 337 15.85 39.47 -29.86
CA ARG A 337 15.97 39.26 -31.32
C ARG A 337 15.49 37.88 -31.78
N VAL A 338 14.43 37.37 -31.17
CA VAL A 338 13.68 36.18 -31.63
C VAL A 338 12.67 36.59 -32.69
N ASP A 339 12.48 35.76 -33.72
CA ASP A 339 11.45 36.02 -34.73
C ASP A 339 10.05 35.91 -34.09
N THR A 340 9.28 36.99 -34.16
CA THR A 340 7.94 37.07 -33.55
C THR A 340 6.81 36.73 -34.50
N GLU A 341 7.07 36.55 -35.81
CA GLU A 341 6.03 36.18 -36.78
C GLU A 341 5.32 34.86 -36.41
N PRO A 342 6.01 33.81 -35.92
CA PRO A 342 5.36 32.58 -35.50
C PRO A 342 4.45 32.74 -34.28
N PHE A 343 4.64 33.83 -33.52
CA PHE A 343 3.91 34.16 -32.30
C PHE A 343 2.94 35.34 -32.49
N ALA A 344 2.60 35.69 -33.73
CA ALA A 344 1.63 36.75 -34.02
C ALA A 344 0.30 36.54 -33.28
N ARG A 345 -0.44 37.63 -33.01
CA ARG A 345 -1.60 37.61 -32.11
C ARG A 345 -2.67 36.60 -32.52
N ASP A 346 -2.96 36.50 -33.80
CA ASP A 346 -3.90 35.53 -34.35
C ASP A 346 -3.46 34.07 -34.11
N LYS A 347 -2.16 33.79 -34.23
CA LYS A 347 -1.57 32.47 -33.92
C LYS A 347 -1.55 32.18 -32.42
N PHE A 348 -1.25 33.19 -31.61
CA PHE A 348 -1.33 33.11 -30.15
C PHE A 348 -2.75 32.77 -29.71
N ASP A 349 -3.76 33.50 -30.19
CA ASP A 349 -5.16 33.27 -29.84
C ASP A 349 -5.64 31.90 -30.34
N ALA A 350 -5.19 31.47 -31.53
CA ALA A 350 -5.49 30.14 -32.05
C ALA A 350 -4.88 29.02 -31.20
N ARG A 351 -3.63 29.18 -30.76
CA ARG A 351 -2.97 28.18 -29.89
C ARG A 351 -3.54 28.19 -28.48
N LEU A 352 -3.83 29.37 -27.91
CA LEU A 352 -4.44 29.52 -26.59
C LEU A 352 -5.76 28.74 -26.49
N LYS A 353 -6.60 28.75 -27.53
CA LYS A 353 -7.84 27.97 -27.54
C LYS A 353 -7.60 26.46 -27.41
N ILE A 354 -6.53 25.96 -28.01
CA ILE A 354 -6.15 24.55 -27.94
C ILE A 354 -5.56 24.26 -26.56
N ASP A 355 -4.60 25.07 -26.12
CA ASP A 355 -3.93 24.89 -24.83
C ASP A 355 -4.88 25.03 -23.64
N ALA A 356 -5.80 25.99 -23.67
CA ALA A 356 -6.79 26.15 -22.61
C ALA A 356 -7.78 24.98 -22.56
N TYR A 357 -8.12 24.40 -23.72
CA TYR A 357 -8.93 23.19 -23.79
C TYR A 357 -8.18 21.98 -23.23
N GLU A 358 -6.88 21.84 -23.53
CA GLU A 358 -6.02 20.76 -23.02
C GLU A 358 -5.70 20.92 -21.52
N GLU A 359 -5.66 22.15 -21.00
CA GLU A 359 -5.33 22.46 -19.61
C GLU A 359 -6.52 22.37 -18.66
N LEU A 360 -7.75 22.45 -19.18
CA LEU A 360 -8.97 22.44 -18.38
C LEU A 360 -9.03 21.30 -17.34
N PRO A 361 -8.63 20.04 -17.63
CA PRO A 361 -8.64 18.98 -16.62
C PRO A 361 -7.69 19.24 -15.45
N HIS A 362 -6.52 19.84 -15.70
CA HIS A 362 -5.59 20.23 -14.65
C HIS A 362 -6.18 21.33 -13.77
N CYS A 363 -6.79 22.35 -14.38
CA CYS A 363 -7.47 23.41 -13.66
C CYS A 363 -8.60 22.87 -12.78
N SER A 364 -9.41 21.93 -13.31
CA SER A 364 -10.48 21.28 -12.54
C SER A 364 -9.96 20.46 -11.36
N PHE A 365 -8.83 19.76 -11.54
CA PHE A 365 -8.16 19.04 -10.45
C PHE A 365 -7.65 20.00 -9.36
N MET A 366 -6.99 21.08 -9.75
CA MET A 366 -6.42 22.07 -8.83
C MET A 366 -7.48 22.91 -8.12
N LEU A 367 -8.65 23.16 -8.71
CA LEU A 367 -9.74 23.91 -8.08
C LEU A 367 -10.19 23.28 -6.77
N LYS A 368 -10.19 21.94 -6.68
CA LYS A 368 -10.41 21.27 -5.40
C LYS A 368 -9.27 21.58 -4.42
N ILE A 369 -8.00 21.54 -4.86
CA ILE A 369 -6.79 21.83 -4.04
C ILE A 369 -6.83 23.22 -3.43
N MET A 370 -7.33 24.17 -4.20
CA MET A 370 -7.40 25.56 -3.78
C MET A 370 -8.60 25.86 -2.88
N THR A 371 -9.70 25.11 -3.02
CA THR A 371 -10.93 25.32 -2.25
C THR A 371 -11.02 24.48 -0.97
N SER A 372 -10.12 23.51 -0.76
CA SER A 372 -10.05 22.74 0.49
C SER A 372 -9.58 23.61 1.68
N GLU A 373 -10.35 23.61 2.78
CA GLU A 373 -9.97 24.32 4.01
C GLU A 373 -8.79 23.63 4.71
N VAL A 374 -7.62 24.27 4.75
CA VAL A 374 -6.56 23.90 5.69
C VAL A 374 -6.79 24.59 7.03
N LYS A 375 -7.12 23.83 8.08
CA LYS A 375 -7.14 24.35 9.45
C LYS A 375 -5.69 24.44 9.96
N GLU A 376 -5.34 25.50 10.70
CA GLU A 376 -3.96 25.78 11.18
C GLU A 376 -3.31 24.65 12.03
N ASP A 377 -4.09 23.65 12.43
CA ASP A 377 -3.65 22.46 13.17
C ASP A 377 -3.58 21.16 12.32
N GLU A 378 -3.79 21.23 10.99
CA GLU A 378 -3.81 20.06 10.10
C GLU A 378 -2.46 19.80 9.42
N LYS A 379 -1.75 18.77 9.88
CA LYS A 379 -0.67 18.15 9.12
C LYS A 379 -1.22 17.41 7.90
N PHE A 380 -0.81 17.84 6.72
CA PHE A 380 -1.00 17.18 5.43
C PHE A 380 -0.14 15.92 5.33
N ASP A 381 -0.58 14.89 6.04
CA ASP A 381 0.04 13.56 5.97
C ASP A 381 -0.87 12.55 5.25
N ASN A 382 -1.98 12.99 4.63
CA ASN A 382 -2.91 12.08 3.97
C ASN A 382 -3.50 12.62 2.63
N PRO A 383 -3.11 12.07 1.46
CA PRO A 383 -3.70 12.41 0.16
C PRO A 383 -5.18 12.00 0.02
N ASP A 384 -5.73 11.14 0.89
CA ASP A 384 -7.15 10.74 0.85
C ASP A 384 -8.13 11.84 1.26
N LYS A 385 -7.67 12.84 2.02
CA LYS A 385 -8.48 14.05 2.32
C LYS A 385 -8.81 14.86 1.07
N PHE A 386 -7.97 14.77 0.05
CA PHE A 386 -8.05 15.59 -1.17
C PHE A 386 -9.27 15.24 -2.05
N MET A 387 -9.75 13.99 -1.93
CA MET A 387 -10.74 13.40 -2.82
C MET A 387 -12.16 13.32 -2.22
N GLN A 388 -12.40 13.85 -1.01
CA GLN A 388 -13.61 13.50 -0.25
C GLN A 388 -14.69 14.56 -0.01
N GLU A 389 -14.50 15.87 -0.20
CA GLU A 389 -15.59 16.78 0.20
C GLU A 389 -16.68 16.87 -0.88
N ASP A 390 -17.73 16.07 -0.70
CA ASP A 390 -19.07 16.60 -0.43
C ASP A 390 -19.81 15.66 0.53
N SER A 391 -19.74 15.96 1.82
CA SER A 391 -20.93 16.08 2.68
C SER A 391 -20.56 16.36 4.15
N ILE A 392 -21.10 17.48 4.63
CA ILE A 392 -21.48 17.76 6.03
C ILE A 392 -20.34 18.22 6.96
N LYS A 393 -20.56 19.42 7.54
CA LYS A 393 -19.77 20.10 8.58
C LYS A 393 -19.12 19.15 9.60
N MET A 394 -17.81 19.26 9.79
CA MET A 394 -17.11 18.69 10.94
C MET A 394 -16.96 19.70 12.10
N PRO A 395 -17.27 19.30 13.34
CA PRO A 395 -17.04 20.10 14.55
C PRO A 395 -15.55 20.12 14.94
N GLU A 396 -15.25 20.94 15.95
CA GLU A 396 -13.93 21.20 16.54
C GLU A 396 -13.18 19.93 17.00
N LYS A 397 -11.84 20.08 17.15
CA LYS A 397 -10.87 19.19 17.81
C LYS A 397 -11.48 18.00 18.56
N ILE A 398 -11.24 16.78 18.07
CA ILE A 398 -11.28 15.58 18.90
C ILE A 398 -9.83 15.24 19.25
N GLU A 399 -9.36 15.86 20.33
CA GLU A 399 -8.49 15.14 21.26
C GLU A 399 -9.15 13.78 21.55
N LEU A 400 -8.43 12.73 21.95
CA LEU A 400 -9.03 11.48 22.46
C LEU A 400 -9.81 11.69 23.79
N HIS A 401 -10.52 12.80 23.91
CA HIS A 401 -11.50 13.19 24.90
C HIS A 401 -12.86 13.22 24.19
N ASN A 402 -13.67 12.20 24.48
CA ASN A 402 -15.11 12.04 24.19
C ASN A 402 -15.50 11.44 22.82
N VAL A 403 -15.17 10.16 22.58
CA VAL A 403 -16.07 9.32 21.78
C VAL A 403 -17.34 9.11 22.61
N GLU A 404 -18.41 9.84 22.28
CA GLU A 404 -19.67 9.80 23.02
C GLU A 404 -20.57 8.67 22.52
N LEU A 405 -20.92 7.72 23.39
CA LEU A 405 -21.87 6.67 23.08
C LEU A 405 -23.31 7.18 23.27
N ARG A 406 -23.83 7.83 22.22
CA ARG A 406 -25.17 8.42 22.23
C ARG A 406 -26.28 7.38 22.23
N GLU A 407 -27.40 7.71 22.87
CA GLU A 407 -28.63 6.90 22.95
C GLU A 407 -28.45 5.44 23.42
N LEU A 408 -27.56 5.21 24.40
CA LEU A 408 -27.32 3.87 24.98
C LEU A 408 -28.59 3.19 25.52
N GLU A 409 -29.50 3.95 26.14
CA GLU A 409 -30.77 3.42 26.65
C GLU A 409 -31.64 2.83 25.55
N SER A 410 -31.73 3.49 24.39
CA SER A 410 -32.49 3.03 23.22
C SER A 410 -31.93 1.71 22.67
N LEU A 411 -30.61 1.61 22.58
CA LEU A 411 -29.91 0.38 22.18
C LEU A 411 -30.23 -0.78 23.10
N LEU A 412 -30.14 -0.58 24.42
CA LEU A 412 -30.35 -1.63 25.41
C LEU A 412 -31.82 -2.05 25.52
N ARG A 413 -32.77 -1.14 25.28
CA ARG A 413 -34.21 -1.46 25.29
C ARG A 413 -34.59 -2.53 24.29
N LYS A 414 -33.95 -2.56 23.11
CA LYS A 414 -34.18 -3.58 22.08
C LYS A 414 -34.08 -5.00 22.63
N LYS A 415 -33.18 -5.22 23.60
CA LYS A 415 -32.94 -6.53 24.21
C LYS A 415 -33.52 -6.69 25.62
N LEU A 416 -33.42 -5.65 26.45
CA LEU A 416 -33.74 -5.72 27.87
C LEU A 416 -35.18 -5.25 28.19
N GLY A 417 -35.92 -4.78 27.18
CA GLY A 417 -37.32 -4.37 27.28
C GLY A 417 -37.51 -2.85 27.33
N ASP A 418 -38.66 -2.38 26.86
CA ASP A 418 -38.96 -0.95 26.67
C ASP A 418 -39.00 -0.13 27.99
N GLU A 419 -39.24 -0.79 29.13
CA GLU A 419 -39.27 -0.16 30.45
C GLU A 419 -37.88 0.13 31.05
N LEU A 420 -36.81 -0.34 30.40
CA LEU A 420 -35.44 -0.16 30.86
C LEU A 420 -35.10 1.33 31.01
N LYS A 421 -34.42 1.65 32.11
CA LYS A 421 -33.75 2.94 32.35
C LYS A 421 -32.27 2.77 32.61
N VAL A 422 -31.46 3.60 31.96
CA VAL A 422 -30.04 3.77 32.28
C VAL A 422 -29.91 4.79 33.40
N ILE A 423 -29.37 4.36 34.54
CA ILE A 423 -29.17 5.19 35.73
C ILE A 423 -27.85 5.96 35.63
N ASN A 424 -26.79 5.26 35.21
CA ASN A 424 -25.47 5.84 35.02
C ASN A 424 -24.68 5.02 34.00
N HIS A 425 -23.72 5.64 33.31
CA HIS A 425 -22.77 4.91 32.48
C HIS A 425 -21.42 5.62 32.41
N SER A 426 -20.36 4.85 32.15
CA SER A 426 -19.02 5.36 31.84
C SER A 426 -18.45 4.62 30.64
N VAL A 427 -17.75 5.36 29.78
CA VAL A 427 -17.13 4.85 28.55
C VAL A 427 -15.64 5.17 28.58
N GLU A 428 -14.82 4.18 28.30
CA GLU A 428 -13.37 4.31 28.25
C GLU A 428 -12.81 3.43 27.12
N PRO A 429 -11.65 3.75 26.52
CA PRO A 429 -10.99 2.84 25.59
C PRO A 429 -10.72 1.46 26.24
N LEU A 430 -11.08 0.36 25.57
CA LEU A 430 -10.81 -1.00 26.06
C LEU A 430 -9.36 -1.45 25.78
N LEU A 431 -8.78 -0.93 24.70
CA LEU A 431 -7.48 -1.31 24.18
C LEU A 431 -6.56 -0.08 24.07
N PRO A 432 -5.24 -0.23 24.27
CA PRO A 432 -4.27 0.81 23.96
C PRO A 432 -4.37 1.29 22.50
N PRO A 433 -3.96 2.54 22.20
CA PRO A 433 -3.80 3.00 20.83
C PRO A 433 -2.97 2.00 20.01
N GLY A 434 -3.49 1.59 18.85
CA GLY A 434 -2.82 0.67 17.92
C GLY A 434 -2.99 -0.83 18.15
N GLU A 435 -3.78 -1.25 19.15
CA GLU A 435 -4.14 -2.66 19.35
C GLU A 435 -5.45 -3.08 18.65
N ASN A 436 -6.10 -2.20 17.86
CA ASN A 436 -7.18 -2.55 16.93
C ASN A 436 -7.19 -1.65 15.70
N TYR A 437 -7.12 -2.25 14.51
CA TYR A 437 -6.91 -1.56 13.23
C TYR A 437 -8.22 -1.26 12.51
N GLY A 438 -9.23 -2.11 12.70
CA GLY A 438 -10.50 -2.08 11.95
C GLY A 438 -11.66 -1.42 12.69
N SER A 439 -11.51 -1.03 13.96
CA SER A 439 -12.58 -0.41 14.77
C SER A 439 -12.06 0.30 16.02
N SER A 440 -12.85 1.27 16.50
CA SER A 440 -12.70 1.84 17.85
C SER A 440 -13.38 0.94 18.87
N ILE A 441 -12.65 0.42 19.87
CA ILE A 441 -13.20 -0.49 20.88
C ILE A 441 -13.23 0.17 22.26
N LEU A 442 -14.43 0.33 22.80
CA LEU A 442 -14.66 0.98 24.08
C LEU A 442 -15.20 -0.04 25.10
N LYS A 443 -14.73 0.03 26.34
CA LYS A 443 -15.41 -0.60 27.48
C LYS A 443 -16.49 0.34 27.98
N VAL A 444 -17.65 -0.21 28.25
CA VAL A 444 -18.85 0.52 28.68
C VAL A 444 -19.33 -0.12 29.97
N HIS A 445 -19.27 0.62 31.07
CA HIS A 445 -19.88 0.22 32.34
C HIS A 445 -21.22 0.94 32.45
N VAL A 446 -22.33 0.21 32.59
CA VAL A 446 -23.67 0.80 32.66
C VAL A 446 -24.47 0.23 33.82
N VAL A 447 -25.09 1.10 34.60
CA VAL A 447 -26.03 0.75 35.68
C VAL A 447 -27.43 0.97 35.15
N VAL A 448 -28.26 -0.07 35.16
CA VAL A 448 -29.62 -0.06 34.62
C VAL A 448 -30.66 -0.50 35.65
N LYS A 449 -31.91 -0.10 35.42
CA LYS A 449 -33.10 -0.70 36.04
C LYS A 449 -34.02 -1.22 34.95
N LYS A 450 -34.34 -2.52 34.97
CA LYS A 450 -35.23 -3.15 33.98
C LYS A 450 -36.68 -2.65 34.06
N THR A 451 -37.15 -2.35 35.27
CA THR A 451 -38.45 -1.72 35.53
C THR A 451 -38.31 -0.72 36.67
N LYS A 452 -39.35 0.10 36.91
CA LYS A 452 -39.34 1.14 37.95
C LYS A 452 -39.03 0.60 39.36
N ASP A 453 -39.49 -0.62 39.65
CA ASP A 453 -39.39 -1.27 40.96
C ASP A 453 -38.28 -2.34 41.01
N ALA A 454 -37.54 -2.52 39.91
CA ALA A 454 -36.41 -3.46 39.86
C ALA A 454 -35.18 -2.90 40.60
N ASP A 455 -34.38 -3.83 41.13
CA ASP A 455 -33.05 -3.52 41.64
C ASP A 455 -32.13 -3.02 40.52
N GLU A 456 -31.10 -2.25 40.91
CA GLU A 456 -30.06 -1.80 39.98
C GLU A 456 -29.18 -2.98 39.56
N GLU A 457 -28.98 -3.11 38.26
CA GLU A 457 -28.13 -4.13 37.65
C GLU A 457 -26.98 -3.42 36.93
N THR A 458 -25.76 -3.94 37.09
CA THR A 458 -24.59 -3.44 36.36
C THR A 458 -24.30 -4.34 35.18
N LEU A 459 -24.08 -3.75 34.01
CA LEU A 459 -23.65 -4.44 32.81
C LEU A 459 -22.27 -3.92 32.39
N ASP A 460 -21.38 -4.85 32.11
CA ASP A 460 -20.05 -4.60 31.56
C ASP A 460 -20.05 -4.98 30.09
N LEU A 461 -19.98 -3.97 29.23
CA LEU A 461 -20.17 -4.10 27.79
C LEU A 461 -18.93 -3.62 27.02
N VAL A 462 -18.88 -4.00 25.76
CA VAL A 462 -17.93 -3.52 24.75
C VAL A 462 -18.73 -2.89 23.63
N ALA A 463 -18.40 -1.64 23.31
CA ALA A 463 -18.90 -0.96 22.13
C ALA A 463 -17.82 -0.98 21.04
N LYS A 464 -18.14 -1.62 19.92
CA LYS A 464 -17.34 -1.59 18.69
C LYS A 464 -17.94 -0.53 17.78
N MET A 465 -17.17 0.52 17.54
CA MET A 465 -17.55 1.68 16.71
C MET A 465 -16.60 1.81 15.54
N LEU A 466 -16.97 2.64 14.57
CA LEU A 466 -16.16 2.86 13.38
C LEU A 466 -14.77 3.39 13.75
N PRO A 467 -13.73 3.06 12.96
CA PRO A 467 -12.41 3.68 13.09
C PRO A 467 -12.53 5.21 13.08
N PRO A 468 -11.65 5.95 13.77
CA PRO A 468 -11.73 7.41 13.81
C PRO A 468 -11.40 8.09 12.46
N THR A 469 -10.85 7.36 11.49
CA THR A 469 -10.40 7.92 10.20
C THR A 469 -11.08 7.28 9.00
N ASP A 470 -11.39 8.08 7.98
CA ASP A 470 -12.03 7.60 6.75
C ASP A 470 -11.13 6.67 5.92
N LEU A 471 -9.81 6.84 5.99
CA LEU A 471 -8.86 5.93 5.36
C LEU A 471 -8.96 4.51 5.94
N GLN A 472 -8.97 4.37 7.27
CA GLN A 472 -9.21 3.07 7.91
C GLN A 472 -10.57 2.51 7.48
N ARG A 473 -11.60 3.36 7.40
CA ARG A 473 -12.93 2.92 6.96
C ARG A 473 -12.96 2.43 5.52
N MET A 474 -12.20 3.07 4.63
CA MET A 474 -12.06 2.65 3.24
C MET A 474 -11.30 1.32 3.15
N ILE A 475 -10.13 1.21 3.79
CA ILE A 475 -9.28 0.01 3.77
C ILE A 475 -10.03 -1.22 4.30
N PHE A 476 -10.76 -1.05 5.40
CA PHE A 476 -11.50 -2.15 6.03
C PHE A 476 -12.92 -2.32 5.48
N GLU A 477 -13.28 -1.61 4.40
CA GLU A 477 -14.65 -1.51 3.89
C GLU A 477 -15.68 -1.38 5.05
N SER A 478 -15.43 -0.50 6.03
CA SER A 478 -16.11 -0.49 7.34
C SER A 478 -17.63 -0.49 7.26
N SER A 479 -18.20 0.16 6.24
CA SER A 479 -19.64 0.14 5.96
C SER A 479 -20.17 -1.27 5.67
N THR A 480 -19.42 -2.06 4.90
CA THR A 480 -19.72 -3.44 4.54
C THR A 480 -19.43 -4.38 5.71
N THR A 481 -18.22 -4.31 6.27
CA THR A 481 -17.76 -5.22 7.34
C THR A 481 -18.56 -5.06 8.63
N PHE A 482 -18.94 -3.83 8.99
CA PHE A 482 -19.80 -3.55 10.15
C PHE A 482 -21.21 -4.12 9.98
N ARG A 483 -21.84 -3.91 8.81
CA ARG A 483 -23.16 -4.48 8.53
C ARG A 483 -23.15 -6.00 8.52
N LYS A 484 -22.08 -6.59 8.00
CA LYS A 484 -21.87 -8.04 8.07
C LYS A 484 -21.84 -8.47 9.53
N GLU A 485 -20.94 -7.93 10.33
CA GLU A 485 -20.78 -8.34 11.73
C GLU A 485 -22.07 -8.13 12.54
N ALA A 486 -22.75 -7.01 12.38
CA ALA A 486 -24.06 -6.77 13.00
C ALA A 486 -25.08 -7.85 12.58
N PHE A 487 -25.20 -8.16 11.29
CA PHE A 487 -26.07 -9.23 10.78
C PHE A 487 -25.72 -10.60 11.36
N LEU A 488 -24.43 -10.89 11.58
CA LEU A 488 -24.02 -12.15 12.20
C LEU A 488 -24.61 -12.29 13.61
N TYR A 489 -24.57 -11.22 14.40
CA TYR A 489 -25.12 -11.21 15.77
C TYR A 489 -26.65 -11.10 15.80
N GLU A 490 -27.25 -10.31 14.90
CA GLU A 490 -28.68 -10.05 14.84
C GLU A 490 -29.46 -11.25 14.31
N GLU A 491 -28.91 -11.99 13.35
CA GLU A 491 -29.66 -13.04 12.64
C GLU A 491 -28.92 -14.37 12.51
N LEU A 492 -27.64 -14.40 12.12
CA LEU A 492 -26.96 -15.67 11.85
C LEU A 492 -26.81 -16.54 13.12
N MET A 493 -26.24 -15.97 14.20
CA MET A 493 -26.02 -16.69 15.45
C MET A 493 -27.35 -17.08 16.13
N PRO A 494 -28.37 -16.21 16.22
CA PRO A 494 -29.71 -16.60 16.67
C PRO A 494 -30.33 -17.71 15.83
N SER A 495 -30.15 -17.70 14.51
CA SER A 495 -30.64 -18.77 13.64
C SER A 495 -29.98 -20.11 13.91
N TYR A 496 -28.67 -20.12 14.17
CA TYR A 496 -28.00 -21.35 14.62
C TYR A 496 -28.58 -21.81 15.97
N GLN A 497 -28.69 -20.92 16.96
CA GLN A 497 -29.26 -21.22 18.28
C GLN A 497 -30.67 -21.84 18.18
N ARG A 498 -31.56 -21.22 17.39
CA ARG A 498 -32.92 -21.74 17.13
C ARG A 498 -32.86 -23.14 16.53
N LEU A 499 -32.04 -23.35 15.51
CA LEU A 499 -31.91 -24.65 14.84
C LEU A 499 -31.52 -25.75 15.83
N GLY A 500 -30.55 -25.53 16.71
CA GLY A 500 -30.22 -26.59 17.66
C GLY A 500 -31.14 -26.71 18.86
N GLN A 501 -31.86 -25.65 19.25
CA GLN A 501 -32.98 -25.82 20.19
C GLN A 501 -34.04 -26.75 19.58
N GLU A 502 -34.41 -26.53 18.32
CA GLU A 502 -35.33 -27.40 17.56
C GLU A 502 -34.83 -28.85 17.49
N LEU A 503 -33.51 -29.05 17.36
CA LEU A 503 -32.90 -30.37 17.19
C LEU A 503 -32.47 -31.04 18.50
N GLY A 504 -32.49 -30.32 19.63
CA GLY A 504 -32.12 -30.82 20.96
C GLY A 504 -30.63 -30.78 21.30
N ALA A 505 -29.87 -29.85 20.71
CA ALA A 505 -28.41 -29.71 20.85
C ALA A 505 -27.97 -28.36 21.47
N VAL A 506 -28.69 -27.89 22.50
CA VAL A 506 -28.65 -26.50 23.04
C VAL A 506 -27.25 -25.97 23.42
N ASP A 507 -26.34 -26.82 23.86
CA ASP A 507 -24.96 -26.50 24.26
C ASP A 507 -24.00 -26.21 23.08
N ALA A 508 -24.41 -26.46 21.84
CA ALA A 508 -23.54 -26.27 20.68
C ALA A 508 -23.35 -24.80 20.22
N PHE A 509 -24.05 -23.84 20.84
CA PHE A 509 -24.25 -22.49 20.25
C PHE A 509 -23.61 -21.33 21.01
N ASP A 510 -22.98 -21.61 22.14
CA ASP A 510 -22.39 -20.57 22.97
C ASP A 510 -20.93 -20.33 22.57
N ILE A 511 -20.73 -19.70 21.41
CA ILE A 511 -19.41 -19.52 20.76
C ILE A 511 -19.03 -18.05 20.55
N VAL A 512 -19.96 -17.12 20.81
CA VAL A 512 -19.78 -15.69 20.63
C VAL A 512 -20.15 -14.95 21.91
N PRO A 513 -19.64 -13.72 22.16
CA PRO A 513 -20.12 -12.90 23.26
C PRO A 513 -21.61 -12.61 23.13
N GLU A 514 -22.26 -12.39 24.27
CA GLU A 514 -23.66 -12.00 24.28
C GLU A 514 -23.85 -10.63 23.61
N PHE A 515 -24.69 -10.57 22.57
CA PHE A 515 -24.98 -9.35 21.81
C PHE A 515 -26.12 -8.56 22.45
N TYR A 516 -25.96 -7.24 22.61
CA TYR A 516 -26.95 -6.35 23.24
C TYR A 516 -27.67 -5.43 22.26
N GLY A 517 -27.14 -5.25 21.06
CA GLY A 517 -27.79 -4.50 19.99
C GLY A 517 -26.80 -3.84 19.05
N ALA A 518 -27.28 -3.48 17.86
CA ALA A 518 -26.56 -2.67 16.90
C ALA A 518 -27.39 -1.45 16.48
N ARG A 519 -26.67 -0.42 16.05
CA ARG A 519 -27.22 0.75 15.36
C ARG A 519 -26.28 1.10 14.22
N TYR A 520 -26.87 1.50 13.09
CA TYR A 520 -26.14 1.94 11.90
C TYR A 520 -26.05 3.46 11.83
N SER A 521 -27.08 4.18 12.29
CA SER A 521 -27.13 5.63 12.35
C SER A 521 -28.17 6.11 13.37
N LEU A 522 -28.05 7.37 13.83
CA LEU A 522 -29.12 8.07 14.58
C LEU A 522 -30.22 8.66 13.67
N LYS A 523 -29.96 8.77 12.36
CA LYS A 523 -30.87 9.40 11.38
C LYS A 523 -31.92 8.43 10.82
N GLY A 524 -31.63 7.13 10.83
CA GLY A 524 -32.54 6.09 10.37
C GLY A 524 -31.84 4.75 10.13
N GLU A 525 -32.60 3.69 9.84
CA GLU A 525 -32.05 2.35 9.58
C GLU A 525 -31.40 2.19 8.20
N GLU A 526 -31.74 3.06 7.24
CA GLU A 526 -31.13 3.06 5.90
C GLU A 526 -29.80 3.84 5.84
N ASP A 527 -29.56 4.70 6.85
CA ASP A 527 -28.35 5.53 6.95
C ASP A 527 -27.19 4.79 7.65
N PHE A 528 -25.97 5.28 7.44
CA PHE A 528 -24.78 4.81 8.14
C PHE A 528 -23.85 5.98 8.42
N ASP A 529 -23.55 6.21 9.70
CA ASP A 529 -22.78 7.36 10.16
C ASP A 529 -21.88 7.00 11.37
N ASP A 530 -21.26 8.02 11.95
CA ASP A 530 -20.35 7.89 13.09
C ASP A 530 -20.99 7.34 14.38
N ASP A 531 -22.32 7.29 14.46
CA ASP A 531 -23.03 6.67 15.58
C ASP A 531 -23.23 5.17 15.42
N ALA A 532 -22.69 4.58 14.35
CA ALA A 532 -22.70 3.15 14.17
C ALA A 532 -21.97 2.45 15.32
N VAL A 533 -22.70 1.59 16.04
CA VAL A 533 -22.17 0.83 17.19
C VAL A 533 -22.73 -0.59 17.26
N ILE A 534 -21.86 -1.56 17.51
CA ILE A 534 -22.21 -2.93 17.92
C ILE A 534 -21.89 -3.04 19.41
N LEU A 535 -22.91 -3.35 20.20
CA LEU A 535 -22.79 -3.48 21.65
C LEU A 535 -22.86 -4.96 22.05
N MET A 536 -21.84 -5.44 22.76
CA MET A 536 -21.72 -6.83 23.18
C MET A 536 -21.15 -6.95 24.60
N GLN A 537 -21.23 -8.14 25.19
CA GLN A 537 -20.72 -8.41 26.52
C GLN A 537 -19.19 -8.26 26.60
N ASN A 538 -18.70 -7.64 27.68
CA ASN A 538 -17.27 -7.57 27.95
C ASN A 538 -16.76 -8.88 28.56
N LEU A 539 -16.23 -9.77 27.73
CA LEU A 539 -15.71 -11.06 28.18
C LEU A 539 -14.54 -10.93 29.16
N LYS A 540 -13.77 -9.82 29.16
CA LYS A 540 -12.64 -9.64 30.09
C LYS A 540 -13.10 -9.60 31.55
N VAL A 541 -14.28 -9.03 31.85
CA VAL A 541 -14.80 -9.01 33.24
C VAL A 541 -15.25 -10.38 33.73
N LEU A 542 -15.54 -11.29 32.79
CA LEU A 542 -15.89 -12.68 33.06
C LEU A 542 -14.65 -13.59 33.15
N GLY A 543 -13.44 -13.02 33.17
CA GLY A 543 -12.19 -13.78 33.29
C GLY A 543 -11.66 -14.35 31.97
N TYR A 544 -12.23 -13.96 30.82
CA TYR A 544 -11.67 -14.35 29.52
C TYR A 544 -10.44 -13.52 29.17
N TYR A 545 -9.51 -14.13 28.45
CA TYR A 545 -8.26 -13.52 28.01
C TYR A 545 -7.86 -13.99 26.61
N THR A 546 -7.11 -13.15 25.89
CA THR A 546 -6.56 -13.49 24.57
C THR A 546 -5.19 -14.15 24.72
N GLY A 547 -4.83 -15.00 23.76
CA GLY A 547 -3.49 -15.57 23.70
C GLY A 547 -2.45 -14.56 23.14
N SER A 548 -1.17 -14.84 23.33
CA SER A 548 -0.09 -14.03 22.76
C SER A 548 0.11 -14.35 21.28
N ARG A 549 -0.03 -13.34 20.39
CA ARG A 549 0.27 -13.49 18.96
C ARG A 549 1.71 -13.91 18.64
N ARG A 550 2.66 -13.54 19.50
CA ARG A 550 4.09 -13.89 19.33
C ARG A 550 4.39 -15.32 19.77
N GLU A 551 3.74 -15.77 20.84
CA GLU A 551 4.00 -17.11 21.37
C GLU A 551 3.12 -18.18 20.70
N GLY A 552 1.91 -17.83 20.27
CA GLY A 552 0.89 -18.78 19.84
C GLY A 552 0.31 -19.61 20.98
N THR A 553 -0.53 -20.56 20.61
CA THR A 553 -1.33 -21.41 21.51
C THR A 553 -0.62 -22.72 21.83
N ASP A 554 -0.52 -23.07 23.10
CA ASP A 554 -0.12 -24.44 23.47
C ASP A 554 -1.20 -25.46 23.07
N PHE A 555 -0.91 -26.75 23.26
CA PHE A 555 -1.82 -27.81 22.83
C PHE A 555 -3.19 -27.74 23.54
N GLU A 556 -3.24 -27.28 24.79
CA GLU A 556 -4.50 -27.19 25.53
C GLU A 556 -5.41 -26.12 24.93
N HIS A 557 -4.87 -24.94 24.66
CA HIS A 557 -5.58 -23.82 24.03
C HIS A 557 -5.95 -24.16 22.59
N ALA A 558 -5.02 -24.72 21.81
CA ALA A 558 -5.25 -25.16 20.44
C ALA A 558 -6.38 -26.19 20.36
N ARG A 559 -6.37 -27.20 21.25
CA ARG A 559 -7.41 -28.21 21.35
C ARG A 559 -8.77 -27.58 21.65
N ALA A 560 -8.83 -26.62 22.56
CA ALA A 560 -10.08 -25.95 22.91
C ALA A 560 -10.63 -25.13 21.72
N ALA A 561 -9.76 -24.32 21.07
CA ALA A 561 -10.11 -23.51 19.91
C ALA A 561 -10.62 -24.36 18.73
N VAL A 562 -9.90 -25.42 18.38
CA VAL A 562 -10.26 -26.32 17.27
C VAL A 562 -11.61 -27.01 17.49
N LYS A 563 -11.94 -27.37 18.73
CA LYS A 563 -13.24 -27.95 19.06
C LYS A 563 -14.38 -26.97 18.84
N VAL A 564 -14.22 -25.72 19.28
CA VAL A 564 -15.25 -24.68 19.08
C VAL A 564 -15.35 -24.31 17.60
N LEU A 565 -14.23 -24.29 16.88
CA LEU A 565 -14.21 -24.03 15.44
C LEU A 565 -14.94 -25.13 14.65
N ALA A 566 -14.70 -26.40 14.99
CA ALA A 566 -15.40 -27.53 14.41
C ALA A 566 -16.92 -27.45 14.65
N ARG A 567 -17.35 -27.01 15.85
CA ARG A 567 -18.75 -26.75 16.15
C ARG A 567 -19.30 -25.66 15.23
N PHE A 568 -18.67 -24.49 15.18
CA PHE A 568 -19.10 -23.36 14.35
C PHE A 568 -19.29 -23.76 12.88
N HIS A 569 -18.31 -24.45 12.30
CA HIS A 569 -18.42 -24.94 10.92
C HIS A 569 -19.56 -25.95 10.73
N ALA A 570 -19.74 -26.88 11.67
CA ALA A 570 -20.83 -27.85 11.63
C ALA A 570 -22.21 -27.18 11.71
N LEU A 571 -22.35 -26.05 12.42
CA LEU A 571 -23.61 -25.29 12.48
C LEU A 571 -24.01 -24.74 11.11
N GLY A 572 -23.05 -24.21 10.35
CA GLY A 572 -23.32 -23.73 8.99
C GLY A 572 -23.73 -24.85 8.03
N PHE A 573 -23.09 -26.02 8.11
CA PHE A 573 -23.53 -27.20 7.35
C PHE A 573 -24.91 -27.70 7.81
N ALA A 574 -25.19 -27.72 9.11
CA ALA A 574 -26.49 -28.13 9.62
C ALA A 574 -27.61 -27.21 9.13
N MET A 575 -27.38 -25.89 9.14
CA MET A 575 -28.33 -24.92 8.59
C MET A 575 -28.55 -25.15 7.10
N LYS A 576 -27.49 -25.37 6.34
CA LYS A 576 -27.55 -25.69 4.92
C LYS A 576 -28.35 -26.96 4.63
N LEU A 577 -28.20 -28.00 5.44
CA LEU A 577 -28.83 -29.31 5.22
C LEU A 577 -30.29 -29.35 5.69
N HIS A 578 -30.62 -28.70 6.81
CA HIS A 578 -31.97 -28.70 7.38
C HIS A 578 -32.88 -27.60 6.82
N LYS A 579 -32.30 -26.44 6.50
CA LYS A 579 -33.03 -25.25 6.03
C LYS A 579 -32.38 -24.63 4.78
N PRO A 580 -32.26 -25.38 3.67
CA PRO A 580 -31.50 -24.95 2.49
C PRO A 580 -31.99 -23.64 1.87
N GLU A 581 -33.31 -23.41 1.79
CA GLU A 581 -33.88 -22.18 1.24
C GLU A 581 -33.50 -20.95 2.06
N TYR A 582 -33.58 -21.06 3.39
CA TYR A 582 -33.18 -20.00 4.30
C TYR A 582 -31.64 -19.83 4.35
N PHE A 583 -30.89 -20.92 4.20
CA PHE A 583 -29.44 -20.86 4.11
C PHE A 583 -28.95 -20.06 2.90
N GLU A 584 -29.64 -20.12 1.75
CA GLU A 584 -29.27 -19.29 0.60
C GLU A 584 -29.44 -17.79 0.91
N ILE A 585 -30.45 -17.39 1.69
CA ILE A 585 -30.61 -16.00 2.17
C ILE A 585 -29.42 -15.60 3.06
N LEU A 586 -29.02 -16.48 3.99
CA LEU A 586 -27.85 -16.24 4.84
C LEU A 586 -26.56 -16.13 4.01
N LYS A 587 -26.40 -17.01 3.01
CA LYS A 587 -25.24 -17.09 2.11
C LYS A 587 -25.09 -15.84 1.25
N GLU A 588 -26.18 -15.21 0.80
CA GLU A 588 -26.12 -13.95 0.05
C GLU A 588 -25.40 -12.83 0.82
N ARG A 589 -25.46 -12.86 2.16
CA ARG A 589 -24.78 -11.93 3.08
C ARG A 589 -23.36 -12.37 3.48
N CYS A 590 -22.87 -13.49 2.92
CA CYS A 590 -21.55 -14.08 3.19
C CYS A 590 -20.53 -13.85 2.06
N LYS A 591 -20.75 -12.85 1.20
CA LYS A 591 -19.81 -12.51 0.12
C LYS A 591 -18.47 -12.05 0.73
N GLY A 592 -17.38 -12.54 0.15
CA GLY A 592 -16.03 -12.08 0.50
C GLY A 592 -15.86 -10.59 0.19
N LEU A 593 -14.90 -9.96 0.87
CA LEU A 593 -14.52 -8.58 0.57
C LEU A 593 -13.81 -8.49 -0.79
N THR A 594 -13.75 -7.28 -1.32
CA THR A 594 -13.00 -7.02 -2.55
C THR A 594 -11.54 -7.39 -2.31
N PRO A 595 -10.89 -8.18 -3.19
CA PRO A 595 -9.47 -8.42 -3.06
C PRO A 595 -8.74 -7.07 -3.09
N PRO A 596 -7.81 -6.81 -2.15
CA PRO A 596 -7.05 -5.58 -2.22
C PRO A 596 -6.17 -5.56 -3.48
N PRO A 597 -5.77 -4.37 -3.96
CA PRO A 597 -5.04 -4.22 -5.23
C PRO A 597 -3.82 -5.15 -5.34
N GLU A 598 -3.55 -5.66 -6.55
CA GLU A 598 -2.53 -6.69 -6.81
C GLU A 598 -1.15 -6.34 -6.21
N GLN A 599 -0.78 -5.07 -6.19
CA GLN A 599 0.45 -4.55 -5.60
C GLN A 599 0.67 -4.91 -4.13
N PHE A 600 -0.40 -5.06 -3.33
CA PHE A 600 -0.31 -5.43 -1.90
C PHE A 600 0.16 -6.87 -1.68
N TYR A 601 -0.02 -7.74 -2.68
CA TYR A 601 0.40 -9.14 -2.61
C TYR A 601 1.65 -9.42 -3.43
N LYS A 602 1.78 -8.74 -4.58
CA LYS A 602 2.81 -9.00 -5.59
C LYS A 602 4.22 -8.85 -5.05
N GLU A 603 4.52 -7.78 -4.33
CA GLU A 603 5.89 -7.52 -3.89
C GLU A 603 6.34 -8.37 -2.70
N PRO A 604 5.50 -8.61 -1.66
CA PRO A 604 5.81 -9.61 -0.65
C PRO A 604 5.98 -11.02 -1.24
N ILE A 605 5.18 -11.36 -2.26
CA ILE A 605 5.29 -12.60 -3.00
C ILE A 605 6.61 -12.68 -3.79
N GLU A 606 6.95 -11.64 -4.55
CA GLU A 606 8.15 -11.58 -5.38
C GLU A 606 9.43 -11.56 -4.53
N ALA A 607 9.42 -10.84 -3.41
CA ALA A 607 10.52 -10.83 -2.46
C ALA A 607 10.71 -12.20 -1.80
N LEU A 608 9.61 -12.89 -1.46
CA LEU A 608 9.68 -14.27 -0.97
C LEU A 608 10.20 -15.22 -2.07
N ILE A 609 9.74 -15.08 -3.32
CA ILE A 609 10.25 -15.82 -4.48
C ILE A 609 11.76 -15.58 -4.66
N GLN A 610 12.22 -14.35 -4.50
CA GLN A 610 13.62 -13.98 -4.69
C GLN A 610 14.50 -14.49 -3.54
N ALA A 611 14.06 -14.30 -2.30
CA ALA A 611 14.75 -14.81 -1.11
C ALA A 611 14.92 -16.34 -1.16
N THR A 612 13.87 -17.02 -1.62
CA THR A 612 13.89 -18.47 -1.78
C THR A 612 14.74 -18.94 -2.95
N SER A 613 14.82 -18.17 -4.04
CA SER A 613 15.71 -18.46 -5.17
C SER A 613 17.19 -18.27 -4.81
N ASN A 614 17.50 -17.36 -3.89
CA ASN A 614 18.87 -16.96 -3.56
C ASN A 614 19.50 -17.74 -2.41
N ASP A 615 18.72 -18.49 -1.62
CA ASP A 615 19.27 -19.32 -0.55
C ASP A 615 19.72 -20.71 -1.08
N PRO A 616 20.95 -21.17 -0.78
CA PRO A 616 21.50 -22.41 -1.31
C PRO A 616 20.72 -23.69 -0.97
N GLU A 617 20.01 -23.71 0.16
CA GLU A 617 19.18 -24.85 0.58
C GLU A 617 17.73 -24.72 0.06
N MET A 618 17.35 -23.51 -0.34
CA MET A 618 15.99 -23.10 -0.73
C MET A 618 15.74 -23.07 -2.23
N SER A 619 16.80 -22.82 -3.01
CA SER A 619 16.74 -22.62 -4.45
C SER A 619 16.18 -23.83 -5.20
N ILE A 620 16.30 -25.03 -4.62
CA ILE A 620 15.69 -26.28 -5.13
C ILE A 620 14.16 -26.29 -5.09
N HIS A 621 13.53 -25.26 -4.52
CA HIS A 621 12.08 -25.09 -4.37
C HIS A 621 11.55 -23.83 -5.04
N SER A 622 12.43 -23.00 -5.61
CA SER A 622 12.07 -21.71 -6.21
C SER A 622 10.94 -21.86 -7.23
N ASP A 623 10.94 -22.93 -8.01
CA ASP A 623 9.93 -23.17 -9.05
C ASP A 623 8.54 -23.44 -8.48
N PHE A 624 8.45 -24.04 -7.29
CA PHE A 624 7.18 -24.22 -6.58
C PHE A 624 6.66 -22.92 -5.98
N VAL A 625 7.52 -22.15 -5.32
CA VAL A 625 7.16 -20.85 -4.74
C VAL A 625 6.70 -19.89 -5.83
N LYS A 626 7.44 -19.88 -6.95
CA LYS A 626 7.02 -19.24 -8.18
C LYS A 626 5.66 -19.79 -8.56
N ALA A 627 5.47 -21.08 -8.81
CA ALA A 627 4.16 -21.61 -9.25
C ALA A 627 2.97 -21.38 -8.29
N ALA A 628 3.18 -21.36 -6.97
CA ALA A 628 2.12 -21.17 -5.97
C ALA A 628 1.77 -19.69 -5.74
N LEU A 629 2.75 -18.80 -5.88
CA LEU A 629 2.58 -17.36 -5.66
C LEU A 629 2.51 -16.54 -6.96
N SER A 630 2.97 -17.09 -8.09
CA SER A 630 2.85 -16.53 -9.46
C SER A 630 1.56 -16.94 -10.15
N GLN A 631 0.79 -17.85 -9.56
CA GLN A 631 -0.63 -17.91 -9.88
C GLN A 631 -1.24 -16.61 -9.39
N ASP A 632 -1.93 -15.92 -10.30
CA ASP A 632 -2.63 -14.67 -10.04
C ASP A 632 -3.37 -14.74 -8.70
N SER A 633 -2.75 -14.23 -7.63
CA SER A 633 -3.23 -14.41 -6.27
C SER A 633 -4.57 -13.69 -6.09
N SER A 634 -4.83 -12.69 -6.93
CA SER A 634 -6.13 -12.04 -7.09
C SER A 634 -7.24 -13.00 -7.56
N LYS A 635 -6.91 -14.02 -8.37
CA LYS A 635 -7.85 -15.07 -8.80
C LYS A 635 -8.09 -16.14 -7.74
N ASN A 636 -7.14 -16.35 -6.82
CA ASN A 636 -7.25 -17.32 -5.71
C ASN A 636 -7.91 -16.72 -4.45
N TRP A 637 -7.92 -15.40 -4.32
CA TRP A 637 -8.80 -14.68 -3.38
C TRP A 637 -10.25 -14.89 -3.81
N GLY A 638 -10.96 -15.78 -3.11
CA GLY A 638 -12.34 -16.13 -3.47
C GLY A 638 -12.49 -17.17 -4.60
N THR A 639 -11.48 -18.01 -4.90
CA THR A 639 -11.70 -19.22 -5.73
C THR A 639 -12.94 -19.95 -5.22
N LYS A 640 -13.93 -20.17 -6.10
CA LYS A 640 -15.18 -20.86 -5.76
C LYS A 640 -14.84 -22.21 -5.11
N SER A 641 -15.10 -22.31 -3.81
CA SER A 641 -14.98 -23.57 -3.09
C SER A 641 -16.00 -24.56 -3.66
N ILE A 642 -15.60 -25.84 -3.74
CA ILE A 642 -16.54 -26.91 -4.13
C ILE A 642 -17.71 -26.90 -3.13
N GLU A 643 -18.91 -26.66 -3.65
CA GLU A 643 -20.13 -26.42 -2.89
C GLU A 643 -20.41 -27.50 -1.82
N SER A 644 -19.99 -28.74 -2.04
CA SER A 644 -20.18 -29.85 -1.09
C SER A 644 -19.36 -29.72 0.21
N TRP A 645 -18.30 -28.93 0.21
CA TRP A 645 -17.41 -28.71 1.36
C TRP A 645 -17.32 -27.23 1.78
N SER A 646 -18.30 -26.41 1.40
CA SER A 646 -18.37 -25.00 1.77
C SER A 646 -19.38 -24.77 2.89
N THR A 647 -19.00 -23.94 3.85
CA THR A 647 -19.86 -23.46 4.95
C THR A 647 -19.54 -22.00 5.26
N ILE A 648 -20.27 -21.40 6.20
CA ILE A 648 -19.93 -20.07 6.70
C ILE A 648 -18.76 -20.23 7.68
N ILE A 649 -17.67 -19.53 7.41
CA ILE A 649 -16.42 -19.54 8.19
C ILE A 649 -16.16 -18.14 8.75
N HIS A 650 -15.29 -18.01 9.76
CA HIS A 650 -14.96 -16.70 10.35
C HIS A 650 -14.06 -15.86 9.43
N SER A 651 -13.22 -16.53 8.66
CA SER A 651 -12.23 -16.03 7.69
C SER A 651 -11.13 -15.12 8.24
N ASP A 652 -11.02 -15.01 9.56
CA ASP A 652 -9.93 -14.32 10.24
C ASP A 652 -9.67 -14.98 11.59
N PHE A 653 -9.56 -16.31 11.57
CA PHE A 653 -9.45 -17.12 12.78
C PHE A 653 -7.99 -17.30 13.21
N TRP A 654 -7.52 -16.40 14.06
CA TRP A 654 -6.18 -16.43 14.65
C TRP A 654 -6.24 -16.03 16.13
N VAL A 655 -5.14 -16.25 16.87
CA VAL A 655 -5.11 -16.17 18.34
C VAL A 655 -5.62 -14.86 18.95
N ASN A 656 -5.54 -13.74 18.24
CA ASN A 656 -6.07 -12.45 18.72
C ASN A 656 -7.60 -12.38 18.73
N ASN A 657 -8.26 -13.16 17.88
CA ASN A 657 -9.71 -13.21 17.75
C ASN A 657 -10.34 -14.37 18.57
N ILE A 658 -9.53 -14.98 19.45
CA ILE A 658 -9.94 -16.11 20.30
C ILE A 658 -9.78 -15.72 21.78
N MET A 659 -10.89 -15.81 22.51
CA MET A 659 -10.98 -15.50 23.93
C MET A 659 -11.09 -16.81 24.72
N PHE A 660 -10.10 -17.09 25.55
CA PHE A 660 -10.05 -18.29 26.41
C PHE A 660 -10.52 -17.96 27.81
N HIS A 661 -11.26 -18.86 28.45
CA HIS A 661 -11.51 -18.84 29.89
C HIS A 661 -10.78 -20.03 30.54
N LYS A 662 -10.39 -19.85 31.81
CA LYS A 662 -9.79 -20.91 32.62
C LYS A 662 -10.63 -21.12 33.87
N ASP A 663 -10.93 -22.36 34.18
CA ASP A 663 -11.50 -22.71 35.47
C ASP A 663 -10.51 -22.31 36.58
N PRO A 664 -10.88 -21.40 37.50
CA PRO A 664 -9.97 -20.93 38.55
C PRO A 664 -9.46 -22.05 39.47
N LYS A 665 -10.15 -23.19 39.53
CA LYS A 665 -9.77 -24.33 40.39
C LYS A 665 -8.74 -25.23 39.72
N SER A 666 -8.98 -25.63 38.48
CA SER A 666 -8.10 -26.55 37.74
C SER A 666 -7.01 -25.83 36.94
N ASN A 667 -7.16 -24.52 36.72
CA ASN A 667 -6.34 -23.70 35.85
C ASN A 667 -6.31 -24.20 34.39
N ARG A 668 -7.34 -24.95 33.99
CA ARG A 668 -7.50 -25.52 32.65
C ARG A 668 -8.47 -24.71 31.82
N VAL A 669 -8.24 -24.69 30.52
CA VAL A 669 -9.15 -24.06 29.56
C VAL A 669 -10.47 -24.83 29.55
N ASP A 670 -11.53 -24.16 29.96
CA ASP A 670 -12.89 -24.72 30.07
C ASP A 670 -13.87 -24.09 29.08
N ASP A 671 -13.61 -22.87 28.60
CA ASP A 671 -14.42 -22.23 27.56
C ASP A 671 -13.61 -21.40 26.55
N VAL A 672 -14.17 -21.23 25.35
CA VAL A 672 -13.62 -20.43 24.25
C VAL A 672 -14.74 -19.67 23.54
N LYS A 673 -14.56 -18.36 23.37
CA LYS A 673 -15.42 -17.50 22.53
C LYS A 673 -14.61 -16.91 21.38
N PHE A 674 -15.28 -16.67 20.27
CA PHE A 674 -14.73 -15.97 19.12
C PHE A 674 -15.22 -14.53 19.10
N VAL A 675 -14.38 -13.62 18.62
CA VAL A 675 -14.68 -12.20 18.49
C VAL A 675 -14.17 -11.70 17.14
N ASP A 676 -14.66 -10.54 16.70
CA ASP A 676 -14.24 -9.88 15.45
C ASP A 676 -14.63 -10.64 14.16
N PHE A 677 -15.94 -10.82 13.96
CA PHE A 677 -16.49 -11.52 12.79
C PHE A 677 -16.59 -10.67 11.52
N GLN A 678 -15.89 -9.53 11.45
CA GLN A 678 -16.02 -8.57 10.34
C GLN A 678 -15.78 -9.17 8.93
N ASN A 679 -15.02 -10.27 8.86
CA ASN A 679 -14.62 -10.92 7.61
C ASN A 679 -15.36 -12.22 7.27
N TYR A 680 -16.38 -12.65 8.04
CA TYR A 680 -17.00 -13.98 7.80
C TYR A 680 -17.46 -14.13 6.34
N GLN A 681 -17.30 -15.32 5.79
CA GLN A 681 -17.65 -15.61 4.40
C GLN A 681 -17.98 -17.08 4.16
N TYR A 682 -18.57 -17.37 3.01
CA TYR A 682 -18.91 -18.71 2.59
C TYR A 682 -17.75 -19.38 1.84
N MET A 683 -17.03 -20.29 2.51
CA MET A 683 -15.81 -20.91 1.99
C MET A 683 -15.57 -22.29 2.60
N SER A 684 -14.52 -22.99 2.16
CA SER A 684 -14.12 -24.24 2.81
C SER A 684 -13.64 -24.00 4.24
N PRO A 685 -14.14 -24.76 5.24
CA PRO A 685 -13.69 -24.66 6.62
C PRO A 685 -12.24 -25.11 6.81
N LEU A 686 -11.69 -25.87 5.87
CA LEU A 686 -10.31 -26.36 5.96
C LEU A 686 -9.31 -25.23 5.70
N ARG A 687 -9.67 -24.24 4.88
CA ARG A 687 -8.86 -23.03 4.68
C ARG A 687 -8.69 -22.27 5.99
N GLU A 688 -9.76 -22.08 6.74
CA GLU A 688 -9.72 -21.45 8.08
C GLU A 688 -8.87 -22.26 9.08
N LEU A 689 -9.04 -23.59 9.08
CA LEU A 689 -8.27 -24.48 9.95
C LEU A 689 -6.76 -24.40 9.67
N ILE A 690 -6.38 -24.40 8.39
CA ILE A 690 -4.99 -24.25 7.95
C ILE A 690 -4.44 -22.88 8.35
N PHE A 691 -5.22 -21.81 8.14
CA PHE A 691 -4.82 -20.47 8.53
C PHE A 691 -4.54 -20.37 10.03
N PHE A 692 -5.41 -20.91 10.88
CA PHE A 692 -5.20 -20.97 12.33
C PHE A 692 -3.96 -21.77 12.69
N PHE A 693 -3.77 -22.95 12.09
CA PHE A 693 -2.62 -23.78 12.35
C PHE A 693 -1.31 -23.05 12.07
N VAL A 694 -1.24 -22.43 10.91
CA VAL A 694 -0.08 -21.68 10.46
C VAL A 694 0.20 -20.45 11.34
N THR A 695 -0.84 -19.69 11.69
CA THR A 695 -0.66 -18.38 12.34
C THR A 695 -0.60 -18.45 13.86
N SER A 696 -1.12 -19.51 14.48
CA SER A 696 -1.54 -19.46 15.89
C SER A 696 -1.17 -20.65 16.78
N LEU A 697 -0.73 -21.82 16.27
CA LEU A 697 -0.31 -22.95 17.13
C LEU A 697 1.11 -22.80 17.60
N LYS A 698 1.53 -23.30 18.77
CA LYS A 698 2.94 -23.38 19.19
C LYS A 698 3.80 -24.32 18.33
N ASP A 699 5.12 -24.13 18.33
CA ASP A 699 6.08 -24.93 17.56
C ASP A 699 6.04 -26.40 17.94
N ASP A 700 6.23 -26.69 19.21
CA ASP A 700 6.10 -28.03 19.76
C ASP A 700 4.74 -28.65 19.42
N VAL A 701 3.66 -27.87 19.53
CA VAL A 701 2.29 -28.32 19.23
C VAL A 701 2.18 -28.73 17.77
N MET A 702 2.67 -27.91 16.86
CA MET A 702 2.45 -28.17 15.45
C MET A 702 3.43 -29.20 14.85
N GLU A 703 4.44 -29.70 15.57
CA GLU A 703 4.98 -31.05 15.26
C GLU A 703 4.24 -32.18 15.84
N HIS A 704 4.08 -32.09 17.15
CA HIS A 704 3.87 -33.30 17.90
C HIS A 704 2.38 -33.57 18.03
N LYS A 705 1.54 -32.60 17.63
CA LYS A 705 0.09 -32.57 17.82
C LYS A 705 -0.69 -32.13 16.59
N PHE A 706 -0.04 -31.95 15.44
CA PHE A 706 -0.72 -31.53 14.22
C PHE A 706 -1.84 -32.50 13.80
N ASP A 707 -1.48 -33.78 13.63
CA ASP A 707 -2.40 -34.87 13.29
C ASP A 707 -3.49 -35.00 14.34
N GLU A 708 -3.10 -34.88 15.61
CA GLU A 708 -4.01 -34.97 16.75
C GLU A 708 -5.05 -33.83 16.70
N LEU A 709 -4.65 -32.60 16.35
CA LEU A 709 -5.56 -31.47 16.17
C LEU A 709 -6.47 -31.63 14.95
N LEU A 710 -5.99 -32.20 13.84
CA LEU A 710 -6.83 -32.54 12.68
C LEU A 710 -7.85 -33.63 13.01
N ASP A 711 -7.43 -34.68 13.72
CA ASP A 711 -8.29 -35.74 14.19
C ASP A 711 -9.34 -35.21 15.16
N LEU A 712 -8.94 -34.33 16.07
CA LEU A 712 -9.83 -33.63 16.98
C LEU A 712 -10.84 -32.77 16.23
N TYR A 713 -10.39 -31.99 15.25
CA TYR A 713 -11.27 -31.17 14.41
C TYR A 713 -12.31 -32.05 13.70
N TYR A 714 -11.85 -33.04 12.94
CA TYR A 714 -12.73 -33.91 12.14
C TYR A 714 -13.69 -34.69 13.03
N GLY A 715 -13.20 -35.27 14.12
CA GLY A 715 -14.02 -36.01 15.08
C GLY A 715 -15.12 -35.14 15.69
N ASN A 716 -14.78 -33.94 16.16
CA ASN A 716 -15.78 -33.02 16.73
C ASN A 716 -16.76 -32.51 15.66
N PHE A 717 -16.28 -32.25 14.44
CA PHE A 717 -17.13 -31.84 13.32
C PHE A 717 -18.20 -32.88 13.01
N ILE A 718 -17.82 -34.15 12.89
CA ILE A 718 -18.75 -35.27 12.64
C ILE A 718 -19.66 -35.53 13.83
N GLU A 719 -19.15 -35.44 15.06
CA GLU A 719 -19.94 -35.58 16.28
C GLU A 719 -21.04 -34.52 16.34
N VAL A 720 -20.70 -33.25 16.10
CA VAL A 720 -21.65 -32.13 16.14
C VAL A 720 -22.69 -32.27 15.03
N LEU A 721 -22.29 -32.59 13.79
CA LEU A 721 -23.25 -32.87 12.71
C LEU A 721 -24.21 -34.01 13.07
N SER A 722 -23.71 -35.07 13.70
CA SER A 722 -24.53 -36.20 14.13
C SER A 722 -25.52 -35.80 15.24
N ARG A 723 -25.06 -34.99 16.22
CA ARG A 723 -25.92 -34.41 17.27
C ARG A 723 -27.00 -33.50 16.70
N LEU A 724 -26.68 -32.78 15.63
CA LEU A 724 -27.61 -31.96 14.84
C LEU A 724 -28.41 -32.79 13.82
N LYS A 725 -28.38 -34.13 13.89
CA LYS A 725 -29.18 -35.03 13.04
C LYS A 725 -28.92 -34.83 11.53
N CYS A 726 -27.71 -34.44 11.14
CA CYS A 726 -27.30 -34.33 9.74
C CYS A 726 -26.74 -35.65 9.20
N ASP A 727 -26.92 -35.90 7.90
CA ASP A 727 -26.26 -37.03 7.23
C ASP A 727 -24.76 -36.76 7.06
N THR A 728 -23.93 -37.62 7.64
CA THR A 728 -22.46 -37.51 7.63
C THR A 728 -21.80 -38.32 6.52
N ASN A 729 -22.56 -39.09 5.72
CA ASN A 729 -22.03 -39.96 4.66
C ASN A 729 -21.20 -39.20 3.61
N GLN A 730 -21.49 -37.92 3.40
CA GLN A 730 -20.74 -37.07 2.47
C GLN A 730 -19.41 -36.53 3.04
N PHE A 731 -19.25 -36.55 4.36
CA PHE A 731 -18.09 -36.00 5.08
C PHE A 731 -17.16 -37.12 5.57
N THR A 732 -16.84 -38.09 4.71
CA THR A 732 -15.92 -39.18 5.07
C THR A 732 -14.51 -38.66 5.34
N ARG A 733 -13.73 -39.42 6.12
CA ARG A 733 -12.34 -39.07 6.44
C ARG A 733 -11.48 -38.96 5.18
N GLU A 734 -11.68 -39.85 4.22
CA GLU A 734 -11.00 -39.83 2.93
C GLU A 734 -11.25 -38.53 2.16
N LYS A 735 -12.52 -38.09 2.06
CA LYS A 735 -12.88 -36.82 1.40
C LYS A 735 -12.35 -35.59 2.14
N PHE A 736 -12.36 -35.65 3.47
CA PHE A 736 -11.75 -34.61 4.31
C PHE A 736 -10.25 -34.47 4.00
N GLU A 737 -9.52 -35.59 3.95
CA GLU A 737 -8.09 -35.59 3.64
C GLU A 737 -7.82 -35.14 2.21
N GLU A 738 -8.58 -35.63 1.22
CA GLU A 738 -8.47 -35.16 -0.17
C GLU A 738 -8.64 -33.65 -0.27
N ARG A 739 -9.69 -33.11 0.39
CA ARG A 739 -9.98 -31.69 0.33
C ARG A 739 -8.96 -30.84 1.08
N LEU A 740 -8.47 -31.31 2.23
CA LEU A 740 -7.44 -30.62 3.00
C LEU A 740 -6.18 -30.35 2.18
N LYS A 741 -5.78 -31.31 1.32
CA LYS A 741 -4.61 -31.15 0.43
C LYS A 741 -4.79 -30.01 -0.57
N ILE A 742 -5.99 -29.92 -1.16
CA ILE A 742 -6.34 -28.85 -2.11
C ILE A 742 -6.40 -27.50 -1.41
N ASP A 743 -7.10 -27.43 -0.27
CA ASP A 743 -7.27 -26.18 0.46
C ASP A 743 -5.97 -25.69 1.09
N ALA A 744 -5.05 -26.58 1.47
CA ALA A 744 -3.71 -26.21 1.94
C ALA A 744 -2.95 -25.44 0.85
N PHE A 745 -3.00 -25.92 -0.39
CA PHE A 745 -2.35 -25.25 -1.52
C PHE A 745 -2.96 -23.86 -1.78
N VAL A 746 -4.30 -23.75 -1.75
CA VAL A 746 -5.01 -22.48 -2.00
C VAL A 746 -4.83 -21.48 -0.86
N GLN A 747 -4.78 -21.94 0.39
CA GLN A 747 -4.66 -21.09 1.58
C GLN A 747 -3.23 -20.63 1.86
N PHE A 748 -2.25 -21.29 1.28
CA PHE A 748 -0.84 -21.04 1.53
C PHE A 748 -0.43 -19.57 1.28
N PRO A 749 -0.78 -18.92 0.14
CA PRO A 749 -0.36 -17.54 -0.13
C PRO A 749 -0.86 -16.54 0.93
N GLN A 750 -2.14 -16.65 1.33
CA GLN A 750 -2.71 -15.77 2.36
C GLN A 750 -2.05 -15.97 3.71
N SER A 751 -1.74 -17.23 4.07
CA SER A 751 -1.13 -17.55 5.37
C SER A 751 0.32 -17.04 5.44
N VAL A 752 1.04 -17.06 4.32
CA VAL A 752 2.39 -16.48 4.19
C VAL A 752 2.37 -14.96 4.37
N VAL A 753 1.42 -14.28 3.72
CA VAL A 753 1.27 -12.82 3.85
C VAL A 753 0.91 -12.45 5.29
N MET A 754 0.03 -13.22 5.93
CA MET A 754 -0.31 -13.00 7.33
C MET A 754 0.89 -13.27 8.25
N LEU A 755 1.68 -14.31 8.03
CA LEU A 755 2.89 -14.57 8.83
C LEU A 755 3.91 -13.45 8.71
N ASN A 756 4.04 -12.84 7.53
CA ASN A 756 4.85 -11.64 7.36
C ASN A 756 4.37 -10.55 8.32
N ILE A 757 3.09 -10.19 8.28
CA ILE A 757 2.43 -9.22 9.17
C ILE A 757 2.63 -9.59 10.66
N LEU A 758 2.44 -10.85 11.04
CA LEU A 758 2.52 -11.30 12.43
C LEU A 758 3.93 -11.25 13.03
N THR A 759 4.96 -11.38 12.20
CA THR A 759 6.37 -11.46 12.61
C THR A 759 7.09 -10.11 12.62
N ALA A 760 6.34 -9.04 12.37
CA ALA A 760 6.78 -7.67 12.45
C ALA A 760 7.05 -7.24 13.90
N ASP A 761 8.28 -6.81 14.20
CA ASP A 761 8.66 -6.26 15.50
C ASP A 761 8.20 -4.81 15.65
N VAL A 762 6.94 -4.63 16.03
CA VAL A 762 6.41 -3.30 16.33
C VAL A 762 6.74 -2.92 17.77
N HIS A 763 7.59 -1.91 17.98
CA HIS A 763 7.93 -1.36 19.30
C HIS A 763 6.77 -0.53 19.86
N LYS A 764 6.37 -0.74 21.12
CA LYS A 764 5.18 -0.11 21.72
C LYS A 764 5.18 1.42 21.79
N ASP A 765 6.34 2.06 21.62
CA ASP A 765 6.52 3.49 21.87
C ASP A 765 6.55 4.36 20.59
N ASP A 766 6.65 3.76 19.40
CA ASP A 766 6.74 4.47 18.10
C ASP A 766 5.45 4.39 17.25
N VAL A 767 4.41 3.76 17.80
CA VAL A 767 3.25 3.29 17.05
C VAL A 767 2.05 4.20 17.27
N THR A 768 1.73 5.05 16.29
CA THR A 768 0.48 5.83 16.31
C THR A 768 -0.66 5.07 15.61
N SER A 769 -1.91 5.30 16.02
CA SER A 769 -3.15 4.76 15.42
C SER A 769 -3.21 4.84 13.88
N GLN A 770 -2.42 5.73 13.28
CA GLN A 770 -2.39 6.04 11.86
C GLN A 770 -1.33 5.23 11.07
N ASN A 771 -0.26 4.75 11.72
CA ASN A 771 0.89 4.15 11.04
C ASN A 771 1.08 2.64 11.31
N ILE A 772 0.31 2.04 12.21
CA ILE A 772 0.58 0.65 12.66
C ILE A 772 0.52 -0.36 11.52
N PHE A 773 -0.43 -0.23 10.59
CA PHE A 773 -0.55 -1.20 9.50
C PHE A 773 0.65 -1.12 8.55
N GLN A 774 1.15 0.10 8.30
CA GLN A 774 2.37 0.30 7.52
C GLN A 774 3.56 -0.28 8.27
N GLU A 775 3.79 0.07 9.55
CA GLU A 775 4.92 -0.44 10.36
C GLU A 775 4.94 -1.96 10.48
N VAL A 776 3.76 -2.57 10.66
CA VAL A 776 3.59 -4.03 10.63
C VAL A 776 3.98 -4.64 9.28
N LEU A 777 3.86 -3.92 8.16
CA LEU A 777 4.31 -4.40 6.83
C LEU A 777 5.82 -4.22 6.61
N ASN A 778 6.48 -3.31 7.34
CA ASN A 778 7.90 -2.97 7.11
C ASN A 778 8.86 -3.79 7.96
N GLU A 779 8.40 -4.16 9.15
CA GLU A 779 9.10 -5.02 10.10
C GLU A 779 8.97 -6.51 9.72
N THR A 780 8.19 -6.83 8.68
CA THR A 780 8.05 -8.18 8.11
C THR A 780 9.36 -8.70 7.50
N MET A 781 9.35 -9.98 7.09
CA MET A 781 10.45 -10.66 6.38
C MET A 781 11.15 -9.79 5.31
N LEU A 782 10.40 -8.95 4.59
CA LEU A 782 10.91 -7.98 3.60
C LEU A 782 11.94 -7.01 4.19
N GLY A 783 11.68 -6.42 5.36
CA GLY A 783 12.58 -5.51 6.04
C GLY A 783 13.80 -6.20 6.66
N LYS A 784 13.67 -7.47 7.05
CA LYS A 784 14.80 -8.28 7.57
C LYS A 784 15.71 -8.78 6.43
N LEU A 785 15.15 -9.25 5.32
CA LEU A 785 15.92 -9.63 4.11
C LEU A 785 16.65 -8.44 3.47
N ARG A 786 16.07 -7.23 3.50
CA ARG A 786 16.76 -5.98 3.10
C ARG A 786 18.00 -5.69 3.95
N ARG A 787 17.98 -6.04 5.24
CA ARG A 787 19.09 -5.83 6.19
C ARG A 787 20.19 -6.90 6.08
N GLU A 788 19.83 -8.17 5.87
CA GLU A 788 20.81 -9.27 5.79
C GLU A 788 21.41 -9.51 4.39
N GLY A 789 20.69 -9.16 3.32
CA GLY A 789 21.18 -9.25 1.93
C GLY A 789 22.43 -8.38 1.64
N VAL A 790 22.71 -7.40 2.51
CA VAL A 790 23.91 -6.54 2.43
C VAL A 790 25.19 -7.29 2.89
N ARG A 791 25.09 -8.47 3.52
CA ARG A 791 26.26 -9.12 4.15
C ARG A 791 26.93 -10.27 3.38
N LYS A 792 26.35 -10.78 2.29
CA LYS A 792 26.99 -11.85 1.49
C LYS A 792 26.77 -11.67 -0.01
N GLY A 793 27.57 -10.79 -0.61
CA GLY A 793 27.72 -10.73 -2.05
C GLY A 793 28.39 -11.99 -2.62
N ARG A 794 27.85 -12.52 -3.71
CA ARG A 794 28.58 -13.19 -4.81
C ARG A 794 27.70 -13.26 -6.06
N SER A 795 28.26 -12.80 -7.17
CA SER A 795 27.71 -12.62 -8.51
C SER A 795 27.56 -13.91 -9.33
N ALA A 796 26.58 -13.96 -10.25
CA ALA A 796 26.66 -14.59 -11.58
C ALA A 796 25.34 -14.30 -12.35
N LEU A 797 25.34 -13.50 -13.42
CA LEU A 797 25.54 -13.83 -14.85
C LEU A 797 24.28 -14.36 -15.58
N ASP A 798 24.04 -13.75 -16.75
CA ASP A 798 22.88 -13.83 -17.66
C ASP A 798 22.39 -15.24 -18.04
N CYS A 799 21.07 -15.39 -18.23
CA CYS A 799 20.53 -16.10 -19.40
C CYS A 799 19.05 -15.76 -19.66
N LYS A 800 18.75 -15.33 -20.89
CA LYS A 800 17.40 -15.20 -21.46
C LYS A 800 16.87 -16.56 -21.96
N ASP A 801 15.55 -16.61 -22.06
CA ASP A 801 14.67 -17.51 -22.83
C ASP A 801 14.43 -18.94 -22.32
N ALA A 802 13.18 -19.22 -21.92
CA ALA A 802 12.34 -20.30 -22.49
C ALA A 802 10.97 -20.37 -21.80
N THR A 803 9.90 -20.13 -22.57
CA THR A 803 8.52 -20.53 -22.26
C THR A 803 8.35 -22.05 -22.41
N THR A 804 7.62 -22.73 -21.51
CA THR A 804 6.59 -23.75 -21.86
C THR A 804 5.87 -24.32 -20.63
N HIS A 805 4.57 -24.57 -20.81
CA HIS A 805 3.58 -25.09 -19.86
C HIS A 805 3.61 -26.62 -19.67
N GLU A 806 2.94 -27.04 -18.58
CA GLU A 806 2.24 -28.31 -18.32
C GLU A 806 2.94 -29.50 -17.60
N PHE A 807 2.44 -29.73 -16.38
CA PHE A 807 2.08 -31.00 -15.75
C PHE A 807 3.19 -32.00 -15.32
N SER A 808 3.77 -31.77 -14.13
CA SER A 808 4.17 -32.86 -13.21
C SER A 808 4.12 -32.49 -11.71
N ALA A 809 3.40 -31.41 -11.37
CA ALA A 809 3.57 -30.69 -10.11
C ALA A 809 3.25 -31.50 -8.84
N HIS A 810 2.42 -32.53 -8.84
CA HIS A 810 1.81 -32.96 -7.57
C HIS A 810 2.62 -33.93 -6.69
N VAL A 811 3.72 -34.51 -7.18
CA VAL A 811 4.41 -35.61 -6.45
C VAL A 811 5.86 -35.27 -6.07
N GLY A 812 6.55 -34.42 -6.85
CA GLY A 812 7.87 -33.90 -6.50
C GLY A 812 7.84 -32.71 -5.53
N LEU A 813 6.74 -31.96 -5.49
CA LEU A 813 6.56 -30.74 -4.70
C LEU A 813 6.70 -30.93 -3.19
N LEU A 814 6.15 -32.03 -2.63
CA LEU A 814 5.94 -32.19 -1.19
C LEU A 814 7.18 -32.67 -0.41
N ILE A 815 8.03 -33.47 -1.04
CA ILE A 815 9.31 -33.93 -0.45
C ILE A 815 10.31 -32.79 -0.37
N TYR A 816 10.14 -31.81 -1.26
CA TYR A 816 11.01 -30.67 -1.45
C TYR A 816 10.56 -29.51 -0.53
N PHE A 817 9.26 -29.27 -0.40
CA PHE A 817 8.71 -28.25 0.50
C PHE A 817 9.09 -28.38 2.01
N GLU A 818 9.62 -29.52 2.45
CA GLU A 818 10.18 -29.72 3.79
C GLU A 818 11.56 -29.06 4.00
N ALA A 819 12.49 -29.10 3.04
CA ALA A 819 13.80 -28.45 3.22
C ALA A 819 13.70 -26.91 3.06
N PHE A 820 12.64 -26.48 2.37
CA PHE A 820 12.22 -25.11 2.13
C PHE A 820 11.83 -24.33 3.40
N MET A 821 10.88 -24.84 4.19
CA MET A 821 10.40 -24.07 5.33
C MET A 821 11.43 -24.01 6.47
N TYR A 822 12.30 -25.01 6.58
CA TYR A 822 13.38 -25.10 7.56
C TYR A 822 14.32 -23.89 7.49
N ASN A 823 14.67 -23.43 6.28
CA ASN A 823 15.70 -22.40 6.09
C ASN A 823 15.15 -20.99 5.91
N VAL A 824 13.91 -20.82 5.42
CA VAL A 824 13.20 -19.52 5.45
C VAL A 824 12.94 -19.08 6.88
N LEU A 825 12.61 -20.01 7.78
CA LEU A 825 12.35 -19.69 9.19
C LEU A 825 13.67 -19.45 9.97
N ARG A 826 14.78 -20.08 9.56
CA ARG A 826 16.14 -19.80 10.06
C ARG A 826 16.62 -18.37 9.72
N LEU A 827 16.24 -17.84 8.56
CA LEU A 827 16.51 -16.45 8.15
C LEU A 827 15.64 -15.41 8.89
N LEU A 828 14.57 -15.84 9.58
CA LEU A 828 13.62 -14.97 10.31
C LEU A 828 13.98 -14.76 11.80
N GLY A 829 14.96 -15.49 12.35
CA GLY A 829 15.50 -15.28 13.70
C GLY A 829 14.57 -15.67 14.86
N GLN A 830 13.54 -16.49 14.63
CA GLN A 830 12.55 -16.87 15.65
C GLN A 830 12.45 -18.41 15.75
N GLN A 831 13.11 -19.00 16.75
CA GLN A 831 13.09 -20.45 17.03
C GLN A 831 11.69 -21.05 17.29
N ASN A 832 10.68 -20.21 17.50
CA ASN A 832 9.33 -20.60 17.93
C ASN A 832 8.27 -20.59 16.82
N SER A 833 8.60 -20.22 15.58
CA SER A 833 7.74 -20.40 14.39
C SER A 833 8.33 -21.40 13.37
N GLU A 834 9.60 -21.77 13.56
CA GLU A 834 10.44 -22.68 12.75
C GLU A 834 9.85 -24.09 12.64
N SER A 835 9.22 -24.56 13.71
CA SER A 835 8.78 -25.94 13.83
C SER A 835 7.33 -26.13 13.39
N ARG A 836 6.43 -25.15 13.62
CA ARG A 836 5.01 -25.24 13.22
C ARG A 836 4.81 -25.66 11.76
N MET A 837 5.27 -24.83 10.83
CA MET A 837 5.01 -25.07 9.42
C MET A 837 5.71 -26.35 8.92
N MET A 838 6.95 -26.59 9.37
CA MET A 838 7.76 -27.74 8.98
C MET A 838 7.05 -29.08 9.19
N ARG A 839 6.25 -29.15 10.25
CA ARG A 839 5.79 -30.43 10.78
C ARG A 839 4.34 -30.77 10.31
N PHE A 840 3.51 -29.77 9.98
CA PHE A 840 2.31 -29.89 9.12
C PHE A 840 2.63 -30.52 7.76
N LEU A 841 3.79 -30.18 7.21
CA LEU A 841 4.22 -30.63 5.88
C LEU A 841 4.78 -32.06 5.91
N MET A 842 5.48 -32.44 6.98
CA MET A 842 5.86 -33.84 7.23
C MET A 842 4.64 -34.77 7.37
N TRP A 843 3.58 -34.30 8.04
CA TRP A 843 2.31 -35.03 8.08
C TRP A 843 1.66 -35.17 6.70
N HIS A 844 1.56 -34.07 5.95
CA HIS A 844 0.96 -34.06 4.60
C HIS A 844 1.73 -34.99 3.64
N ARG A 845 3.06 -35.10 3.77
CA ARG A 845 3.91 -36.02 3.01
C ARG A 845 3.64 -37.49 3.35
N LYS A 846 3.48 -37.83 4.64
CA LYS A 846 3.16 -39.19 5.10
C LYS A 846 1.76 -39.64 4.64
N SER A 847 0.79 -38.73 4.58
CA SER A 847 -0.57 -39.01 4.07
C SER A 847 -0.66 -39.13 2.53
N MET A 848 0.46 -38.99 1.81
CA MET A 848 0.57 -39.11 0.35
C MET A 848 1.39 -40.33 -0.13
N GLY A 849 2.04 -41.10 0.77
CA GLY A 849 2.63 -42.42 0.45
C GLY A 849 3.95 -42.47 -0.33
N LEU A 850 4.84 -41.48 -0.24
CA LEU A 850 6.03 -41.34 -1.10
C LEU A 850 7.38 -41.70 -0.41
N ASP A 851 8.15 -42.63 -1.01
CA ASP A 851 9.47 -43.13 -0.54
C ASP A 851 10.65 -42.29 -1.12
N TYR A 852 11.55 -41.85 -0.24
CA TYR A 852 12.57 -40.81 -0.46
C TYR A 852 13.72 -41.24 -1.38
N ASP A 853 14.18 -42.49 -1.30
CA ASP A 853 15.46 -42.88 -1.93
C ASP A 853 15.36 -43.12 -3.44
N ARG A 854 14.18 -43.55 -3.92
CA ARG A 854 13.98 -43.91 -5.34
C ARG A 854 13.87 -42.68 -6.25
N THR A 855 13.23 -41.62 -5.76
CA THR A 855 13.03 -40.36 -6.50
C THR A 855 14.35 -39.60 -6.65
N LYS A 856 15.21 -39.65 -5.62
CA LYS A 856 16.53 -39.02 -5.61
C LYS A 856 17.48 -39.59 -6.68
N ILE A 857 17.47 -40.91 -6.86
CA ILE A 857 18.35 -41.59 -7.85
C ILE A 857 17.94 -41.26 -9.29
N ALA A 858 16.64 -41.20 -9.59
CA ALA A 858 16.15 -40.90 -10.93
C ALA A 858 16.50 -39.47 -11.38
N VAL A 859 16.39 -38.50 -10.48
CA VAL A 859 16.72 -37.09 -10.74
C VAL A 859 18.24 -36.90 -10.92
N GLN A 860 19.05 -37.58 -10.10
CA GLN A 860 20.52 -37.53 -10.24
C GLN A 860 21.03 -38.17 -11.54
N ALA A 861 20.35 -39.21 -12.05
CA ALA A 861 20.69 -39.82 -13.32
C ALA A 861 20.38 -38.88 -14.50
N LEU A 862 19.20 -38.26 -14.50
CA LEU A 862 18.76 -37.31 -15.55
C LEU A 862 19.66 -36.05 -15.62
N ALA A 863 20.08 -35.52 -14.47
CA ALA A 863 21.01 -34.40 -14.39
C ALA A 863 22.40 -34.73 -14.99
N ARG A 864 22.88 -35.97 -14.80
CA ARG A 864 24.17 -36.41 -15.36
C ARG A 864 24.13 -36.65 -16.88
N PHE A 865 23.01 -37.11 -17.43
CA PHE A 865 22.85 -37.24 -18.88
C PHE A 865 22.82 -35.88 -19.59
N HIS A 866 22.17 -34.90 -18.98
CA HIS A 866 22.13 -33.54 -19.50
C HIS A 866 23.51 -32.86 -19.45
N ALA A 867 24.27 -33.06 -18.37
CA ALA A 867 25.64 -32.53 -18.24
C ALA A 867 26.65 -33.14 -19.23
N LEU A 868 26.36 -34.30 -19.81
CA LEU A 868 27.19 -34.95 -20.82
C LEU A 868 26.82 -34.57 -22.26
N GLY A 869 25.91 -33.61 -22.44
CA GLY A 869 25.49 -33.12 -23.77
C GLY A 869 24.59 -34.08 -24.54
N ILE A 870 24.12 -35.15 -23.90
CA ILE A 870 23.21 -36.13 -24.51
C ILE A 870 21.79 -35.57 -24.40
N THR A 871 21.35 -34.86 -25.44
CA THR A 871 19.95 -34.45 -25.58
C THR A 871 19.16 -35.61 -26.18
N MET A 872 18.28 -36.22 -25.38
CA MET A 872 17.30 -37.18 -25.89
C MET A 872 16.24 -36.42 -26.70
N LYS A 873 16.46 -36.23 -28.00
CA LYS A 873 15.40 -35.74 -28.89
C LYS A 873 14.34 -36.82 -29.06
N HIS A 874 13.11 -36.43 -28.76
CA HIS A 874 11.85 -37.15 -28.90
C HIS A 874 11.91 -38.52 -29.58
N HIS A 875 11.57 -39.59 -28.86
CA HIS A 875 10.72 -40.65 -29.42
C HIS A 875 10.02 -41.50 -28.33
N LYS A 876 8.68 -41.55 -28.47
CA LYS A 876 7.64 -42.51 -28.07
C LYS A 876 7.09 -42.55 -26.61
N PRO A 877 5.74 -42.50 -26.43
CA PRO A 877 5.04 -42.62 -25.14
C PRO A 877 5.12 -44.00 -24.47
N ASP A 878 5.62 -45.02 -25.16
CA ASP A 878 5.43 -46.42 -24.76
C ASP A 878 6.28 -46.88 -23.57
N TYR A 879 7.29 -46.10 -23.14
CA TYR A 879 8.18 -46.50 -22.04
C TYR A 879 7.53 -46.36 -20.65
N PHE A 880 6.60 -45.42 -20.49
CA PHE A 880 5.89 -45.22 -19.21
C PHE A 880 4.73 -46.21 -18.99
N GLU A 881 4.12 -46.72 -20.07
CA GLU A 881 3.12 -47.80 -20.00
C GLU A 881 3.74 -49.14 -19.58
N LEU A 882 5.01 -49.38 -19.93
CA LEU A 882 5.74 -50.59 -19.53
C LEU A 882 6.06 -50.63 -18.02
N ILE A 883 6.20 -49.45 -17.39
CA ILE A 883 6.45 -49.32 -15.94
C ILE A 883 5.15 -49.47 -15.14
N LYS A 884 4.00 -49.05 -15.70
CA LYS A 884 2.68 -49.21 -15.06
C LYS A 884 2.13 -50.63 -15.13
N SER A 885 2.44 -51.39 -16.18
CA SER A 885 1.74 -52.66 -16.48
C SER A 885 2.30 -53.92 -15.81
N LYS A 886 3.40 -53.86 -15.03
CA LYS A 886 3.89 -55.03 -14.28
C LYS A 886 3.65 -54.88 -12.79
N SER A 887 2.64 -55.60 -12.31
CA SER A 887 2.18 -55.68 -10.91
C SER A 887 3.17 -56.33 -9.92
N LYS A 888 4.43 -56.56 -10.32
CA LYS A 888 5.61 -56.74 -9.45
C LYS A 888 6.88 -56.27 -10.20
N PRO A 889 7.86 -55.65 -9.52
CA PRO A 889 9.02 -55.05 -10.19
C PRO A 889 9.97 -56.13 -10.76
N PRO A 890 10.57 -55.93 -11.94
CA PRO A 890 11.70 -56.74 -12.36
C PRO A 890 12.95 -56.29 -11.61
N GLU A 891 13.78 -57.23 -11.17
CA GLU A 891 15.06 -56.94 -10.53
C GLU A 891 16.05 -56.28 -11.49
N LEU A 892 17.01 -55.54 -10.92
CA LEU A 892 18.09 -54.76 -11.55
C LEU A 892 18.73 -55.35 -12.85
N PRO A 893 18.89 -56.68 -13.03
CA PRO A 893 19.53 -57.24 -14.22
C PRO A 893 18.81 -56.93 -15.56
N ALA A 894 17.49 -56.70 -15.53
CA ALA A 894 16.73 -56.42 -16.75
C ALA A 894 17.07 -55.05 -17.37
N PHE A 895 17.40 -54.06 -16.52
CA PHE A 895 17.76 -52.72 -16.97
C PHE A 895 19.17 -52.68 -17.57
N ALA A 896 20.10 -53.45 -17.01
CA ALA A 896 21.45 -53.61 -17.53
C ALA A 896 21.47 -54.35 -18.89
N SER A 897 20.57 -55.32 -19.09
CA SER A 897 20.45 -56.07 -20.36
C SER A 897 20.02 -55.19 -21.54
N ILE A 898 19.08 -54.25 -21.31
CA ILE A 898 18.64 -53.29 -22.32
C ILE A 898 19.77 -52.31 -22.67
N PHE A 899 20.53 -51.87 -21.67
CA PHE A 899 21.68 -50.98 -21.85
C PHE A 899 22.79 -51.63 -22.69
N VAL A 900 23.12 -52.90 -22.44
CA VAL A 900 24.13 -53.65 -23.22
C VAL A 900 23.68 -53.87 -24.66
N ARG A 901 22.39 -54.12 -24.90
CA ARG A 901 21.86 -54.32 -26.28
C ARG A 901 21.88 -53.05 -27.13
N ILE A 902 21.66 -51.89 -26.52
CA ILE A 902 21.77 -50.58 -27.18
C ILE A 902 23.24 -50.27 -27.53
N VAL A 903 24.17 -50.59 -26.62
CA VAL A 903 25.61 -50.32 -26.81
C VAL A 903 26.24 -51.29 -27.82
N CYS A 904 25.80 -52.55 -27.86
CA CYS A 904 26.37 -53.58 -28.74
C CYS A 904 25.78 -53.60 -30.17
N GLY A 905 24.86 -52.68 -30.49
CA GLY A 905 24.32 -52.52 -31.84
C GLY A 905 23.41 -53.67 -32.28
N ASP A 906 22.36 -53.94 -31.50
CA ASP A 906 21.30 -54.89 -31.87
C ASP A 906 20.54 -54.39 -33.12
N PRO A 907 20.51 -55.16 -34.24
CA PRO A 907 19.91 -54.72 -35.51
C PRO A 907 18.41 -54.44 -35.45
N GLU A 908 17.67 -54.99 -34.47
CA GLU A 908 16.23 -54.70 -34.32
C GLU A 908 15.94 -53.31 -33.74
N ILE A 909 16.95 -52.65 -33.15
CA ILE A 909 16.79 -51.35 -32.47
C ILE A 909 17.07 -50.16 -33.43
N GLY A 910 17.56 -50.43 -34.65
CA GLY A 910 17.46 -49.50 -35.78
C GLY A 910 18.18 -48.15 -35.63
N ILE A 911 19.34 -48.10 -34.97
CA ILE A 911 20.18 -46.89 -34.91
C ILE A 911 21.50 -47.16 -35.65
N HIS A 912 21.55 -46.78 -36.92
CA HIS A 912 22.79 -46.65 -37.67
C HIS A 912 23.35 -45.23 -37.48
N SER A 913 24.44 -45.11 -36.73
CA SER A 913 25.23 -43.87 -36.73
C SER A 913 26.65 -44.17 -36.30
N ASP A 914 27.56 -44.20 -37.28
CA ASP A 914 29.00 -44.39 -37.10
C ASP A 914 29.63 -43.33 -36.16
N PHE A 915 28.89 -42.24 -35.91
CA PHE A 915 29.24 -41.16 -34.98
C PHE A 915 29.42 -41.62 -33.53
N ILE A 916 28.64 -42.59 -33.05
CA ILE A 916 28.74 -43.09 -31.65
C ILE A 916 30.01 -43.93 -31.48
N LYS A 917 30.42 -44.67 -32.52
CA LYS A 917 31.63 -45.51 -32.47
C LYS A 917 32.91 -44.67 -32.48
N GLU A 918 32.97 -43.59 -33.27
CA GLU A 918 34.13 -42.68 -33.27
C GLU A 918 34.27 -41.89 -31.95
N ALA A 919 33.15 -41.40 -31.39
CA ALA A 919 33.17 -40.66 -30.14
C ALA A 919 33.60 -41.52 -28.93
N MET A 920 33.25 -42.81 -28.92
CA MET A 920 33.70 -43.75 -27.88
C MET A 920 35.13 -44.26 -28.12
N ALA A 921 35.56 -44.46 -29.37
CA ALA A 921 36.93 -44.88 -29.67
C ALA A 921 37.98 -43.83 -29.29
N GLN A 922 37.62 -42.54 -29.41
CA GLN A 922 38.49 -41.45 -28.98
C GLN A 922 38.59 -41.38 -27.45
N LYS A 923 37.48 -41.54 -26.73
CA LYS A 923 37.46 -41.49 -25.26
C LYS A 923 38.01 -42.74 -24.56
N LEU A 924 38.00 -43.90 -25.21
CA LEU A 924 38.70 -45.10 -24.73
C LEU A 924 40.21 -45.08 -25.02
N LYS A 925 40.68 -44.16 -25.87
CA LYS A 925 42.12 -43.88 -26.06
C LYS A 925 42.65 -42.85 -25.06
N ASP A 926 41.78 -41.95 -24.59
CA ASP A 926 42.12 -40.89 -23.64
C ASP A 926 41.98 -41.32 -22.16
N ALA A 927 41.39 -42.50 -21.90
CA ALA A 927 41.29 -43.15 -20.58
C ALA A 927 42.13 -44.42 -20.56
#